data_AF-A0A9D8FWH9-F1
#
_entry.id   AF-A0A9D8FWH9-F1
#
_cell.length_a   1.000
_cell.length_b   1.000
_cell.length_c   1.000
_cell.angle_alpha   90.00
_cell.angle_beta   90.00
_cell.angle_gamma   90.00
#
_symmetry.space_group_name_H-M   'P 1'
#
loop_
_entity.id
_entity.type
_entity.pdbx_description
1 polymer ?
#
loop_
_entity_poly.entity_id
_entity_poly.type
_entity_poly.pdbx_seq_one_letter_code
_entity_poly.pdbx_strand_id
1 'polypeptide(L)'
;MRPALVDTDILSLFFRDHPIVKTHYFFLFPLRFGALVVISLFSLFPISSVLLAATPTPIPGAAQAIVTAEVLNVRAAPNATATVVGRVNKGATVQILARTADNSWWQIAFPDAVNRAWIAAAYTQLLDPISAIPIFGAATATPSRTATSGAPMNTPTSTATRTPTATSTSADTPTATATRTATGTPTDTPTITPTNTPTTTPTGTPTLTPTVTPTYTPSPSPTPTQQGRNPGAASIGYNSDTMIRRFSTIWYRFEYRGDRSPINVALEGFGVQDLELQIFTPEQVDPKTNEVRGAPVGRGSYSRAQAVTWNGSFAQGGTFYIAVINKTDRTIIYRLNASGPAVTASAITAPEPGTDNLPDFPRVKIEVSTPTPRAIVAMDYKLAWDSLGLLLPKLDEVALTNYGIFHPPEMGIPPMILSLPKPPEKCTPPNQVGEVITQSIKLCPNSVYLNLNVAGSGIGVFGDDAGSAIVKGEGRSFALTAVGERLTLQGLKVQSSTDPLDANIWLCQYEKCGDGPNAFPGSTIYGGGILLKASQSLVSDVTVSGGTTGLAIISGADNYIINNRFLYQTGWSSYNRYITRNYFMGNALLYANRSCKAPTGKGFFQSGCETAGWVCIGCVDIALTDNECRGSGNCYYVNGDGGVPSFNVKFFRNTCFGSPHNCYEVTYSKNVWFEKNTAARDPKTGLECNYPFWVGGSEIVWGRDNNWACTVSPDRAKARSQSSTENP
;
A
#
# COMPACT_ATOMS: atom_id res chain seq x y z
N MET A 1 -8.65 -67.41 -21.42
CA MET A 1 -9.96 -68.09 -21.29
C MET A 1 -10.80 -67.32 -20.27
N ARG A 2 -12.14 -67.45 -20.32
CA ARG A 2 -13.09 -67.11 -19.24
C ARG A 2 -13.31 -68.38 -18.37
N PRO A 3 -14.05 -68.35 -17.23
CA PRO A 3 -14.37 -67.24 -16.30
C PRO A 3 -14.31 -67.63 -14.78
N ALA A 4 -14.56 -66.66 -13.87
CA ALA A 4 -15.42 -66.68 -12.64
C ALA A 4 -15.35 -67.87 -11.62
N LEU A 5 -16.01 -67.92 -10.44
CA LEU A 5 -17.07 -67.16 -9.71
C LEU A 5 -16.55 -66.82 -8.27
N VAL A 6 -17.03 -65.81 -7.50
CA VAL A 6 -18.33 -65.65 -6.78
C VAL A 6 -18.56 -66.82 -5.77
N ASP A 7 -18.91 -66.63 -4.49
CA ASP A 7 -19.75 -65.60 -3.84
C ASP A 7 -19.32 -65.16 -2.41
N THR A 8 -20.07 -64.24 -1.80
CA THR A 8 -19.93 -63.72 -0.42
C THR A 8 -21.07 -64.14 0.50
N ASP A 9 -20.80 -64.47 1.77
CA ASP A 9 -21.72 -64.14 2.88
C ASP A 9 -21.09 -64.23 4.29
N ILE A 10 -21.59 -63.41 5.24
CA ILE A 10 -21.72 -63.61 6.70
C ILE A 10 -22.14 -62.29 7.36
N LEU A 11 -23.10 -62.36 8.31
CA LEU A 11 -23.82 -61.20 8.83
C LEU A 11 -23.76 -61.11 10.37
N SER A 12 -23.70 -59.88 10.89
CA SER A 12 -24.01 -59.45 12.28
C SER A 12 -23.12 -59.91 13.45
N LEU A 13 -22.99 -59.06 14.48
CA LEU A 13 -23.63 -59.24 15.80
C LEU A 13 -23.39 -58.05 16.78
N PHE A 14 -24.39 -57.78 17.62
CA PHE A 14 -24.45 -56.97 18.86
C PHE A 14 -23.76 -55.60 19.04
N PHE A 15 -24.61 -54.60 19.32
CA PHE A 15 -24.46 -53.71 20.50
C PHE A 15 -25.78 -53.74 21.30
N ARG A 16 -25.74 -53.51 22.62
CA ARG A 16 -26.93 -53.48 23.49
C ARG A 16 -26.77 -52.51 24.66
N ASP A 17 -27.92 -52.20 25.28
CA ASP A 17 -28.14 -51.51 26.55
C ASP A 17 -27.78 -50.00 26.61
N HIS A 18 -28.51 -49.08 27.28
CA HIS A 18 -29.94 -48.86 27.63
C HIS A 18 -29.98 -47.58 28.53
N PRO A 19 -31.13 -46.93 28.87
CA PRO A 19 -32.30 -46.52 28.07
C PRO A 19 -32.83 -45.08 28.41
N ILE A 20 -34.07 -44.75 28.01
CA ILE A 20 -35.00 -43.71 28.55
C ILE A 20 -34.75 -42.21 28.21
N VAL A 21 -35.75 -41.37 27.83
CA VAL A 21 -37.07 -41.53 27.14
C VAL A 21 -37.67 -40.16 26.77
N LYS A 22 -38.71 -40.11 25.91
CA LYS A 22 -39.56 -38.93 25.48
C LYS A 22 -38.84 -37.91 24.54
N THR A 23 -39.50 -37.16 23.62
CA THR A 23 -40.93 -37.11 23.19
C THR A 23 -41.10 -36.70 21.70
N HIS A 24 -42.01 -37.40 21.00
CA HIS A 24 -43.09 -36.97 20.05
C HIS A 24 -43.02 -35.67 19.21
N TYR A 25 -43.51 -35.60 17.96
CA TYR A 25 -44.04 -36.61 16.99
C TYR A 25 -43.95 -36.04 15.52
N PHE A 26 -43.87 -36.96 14.55
CA PHE A 26 -44.13 -36.98 13.08
C PHE A 26 -44.78 -35.74 12.37
N PHE A 27 -44.65 -35.52 11.04
CA PHE A 27 -44.78 -36.47 9.91
C PHE A 27 -43.97 -36.10 8.65
N LEU A 28 -43.55 -37.12 7.86
CA LEU A 28 -43.41 -37.05 6.39
C LEU A 28 -43.20 -38.46 5.77
N PHE A 29 -43.96 -38.82 4.73
CA PHE A 29 -43.81 -40.01 3.83
C PHE A 29 -45.03 -40.09 2.86
N PRO A 30 -45.04 -40.88 1.74
CA PRO A 30 -43.94 -41.56 1.03
C PRO A 30 -44.05 -41.63 -0.54
N LEU A 31 -43.09 -42.34 -1.19
CA LEU A 31 -43.14 -42.94 -2.58
C LEU A 31 -42.99 -41.96 -3.80
N ARG A 32 -42.56 -42.35 -5.03
CA ARG A 32 -42.10 -43.63 -5.63
C ARG A 32 -41.31 -43.47 -6.97
N PHE A 33 -40.46 -44.46 -7.31
CA PHE A 33 -39.92 -44.83 -8.67
C PHE A 33 -39.10 -43.77 -9.47
N GLY A 34 -38.22 -44.14 -10.43
CA GLY A 34 -37.67 -45.46 -10.79
C GLY A 34 -36.83 -45.50 -12.10
N ALA A 35 -35.69 -46.21 -12.06
CA ALA A 35 -34.87 -46.82 -13.15
C ALA A 35 -34.66 -46.12 -14.52
N LEU A 36 -33.39 -45.84 -14.87
CA LEU A 36 -32.62 -46.47 -15.98
C LEU A 36 -31.25 -45.77 -16.20
N VAL A 37 -30.19 -46.54 -16.48
CA VAL A 37 -28.86 -46.04 -16.90
C VAL A 37 -28.47 -46.70 -18.21
N VAL A 38 -28.14 -45.90 -19.22
CA VAL A 38 -27.63 -46.36 -20.52
C VAL A 38 -26.21 -45.87 -20.69
N ILE A 39 -25.30 -46.77 -21.04
CA ILE A 39 -23.88 -46.47 -21.28
C ILE A 39 -23.71 -46.09 -22.75
N SER A 40 -23.22 -44.88 -23.02
CA SER A 40 -22.73 -44.45 -24.34
C SER A 40 -21.27 -44.06 -24.24
N LEU A 41 -20.40 -44.86 -24.87
CA LEU A 41 -18.97 -44.58 -24.98
C LEU A 41 -18.71 -43.54 -26.08
N PHE A 42 -18.10 -42.41 -25.74
CA PHE A 42 -17.51 -41.49 -26.72
C PHE A 42 -16.15 -40.95 -26.27
N SER A 43 -15.15 -41.17 -27.13
CA SER A 43 -13.87 -40.46 -27.27
C SER A 43 -13.20 -39.87 -26.01
N LEU A 44 -12.13 -40.53 -25.56
CA LEU A 44 -11.12 -39.92 -24.69
C LEU A 44 -10.37 -38.80 -25.43
N PHE A 45 -10.49 -37.56 -24.94
CA PHE A 45 -9.50 -36.50 -25.12
C PHE A 45 -9.22 -35.87 -23.75
N PRO A 46 -7.95 -35.62 -23.37
CA PRO A 46 -7.64 -34.96 -22.11
C PRO A 46 -8.02 -33.47 -22.21
N ILE A 47 -9.02 -33.05 -21.42
CA ILE A 47 -9.36 -31.63 -21.27
C ILE A 47 -8.29 -30.99 -20.38
N SER A 48 -7.27 -30.40 -21.01
CA SER A 48 -6.31 -29.54 -20.32
C SER A 48 -7.06 -28.45 -19.56
N SER A 49 -6.88 -28.41 -18.23
CA SER A 49 -7.62 -27.51 -17.33
C SER A 49 -7.15 -26.07 -17.45
N VAL A 50 -7.50 -25.41 -18.57
CA VAL A 50 -7.40 -23.96 -18.70
C VAL A 50 -8.39 -23.35 -17.71
N LEU A 51 -7.86 -22.77 -16.64
CA LEU A 51 -8.66 -22.04 -15.67
C LEU A 51 -9.20 -20.77 -16.36
N LEU A 52 -10.46 -20.81 -16.79
CA LEU A 52 -11.14 -19.60 -17.24
C LEU A 52 -11.20 -18.64 -16.05
N ALA A 53 -10.67 -17.42 -16.23
CA ALA A 53 -10.90 -16.34 -15.29
C ALA A 53 -12.41 -16.14 -15.12
N ALA A 54 -12.88 -16.02 -13.89
CA ALA A 54 -14.29 -15.78 -13.60
C ALA A 54 -14.72 -14.48 -14.30
N THR A 55 -15.64 -14.59 -15.24
CA THR A 55 -16.18 -13.42 -15.94
C THR A 55 -16.84 -12.50 -14.93
N PRO A 56 -16.51 -11.20 -14.89
CA PRO A 56 -17.08 -10.28 -13.91
C PRO A 56 -18.60 -10.22 -14.04
N THR A 57 -19.29 -10.10 -12.90
CA THR A 57 -20.76 -9.97 -12.84
C THR A 57 -21.21 -8.82 -13.75
N PRO A 58 -22.07 -9.07 -14.77
CA PRO A 58 -22.36 -8.05 -15.78
C PRO A 58 -23.00 -6.80 -15.20
N ILE A 59 -22.35 -5.65 -15.40
CA ILE A 59 -22.98 -4.33 -15.24
C ILE A 59 -24.13 -4.24 -16.26
N PRO A 60 -25.40 -4.07 -15.84
CA PRO A 60 -26.52 -3.98 -16.77
C PRO A 60 -26.39 -2.74 -17.65
N GLY A 61 -26.45 -2.92 -18.98
CA GLY A 61 -26.36 -1.84 -19.96
C GLY A 61 -24.96 -1.39 -20.35
N ALA A 62 -23.88 -2.02 -19.85
CA ALA A 62 -22.54 -1.79 -20.40
C ALA A 62 -22.35 -2.57 -21.71
N ALA A 63 -21.79 -1.91 -22.72
CA ALA A 63 -21.49 -2.51 -24.03
C ALA A 63 -20.45 -3.64 -23.92
N GLN A 64 -20.45 -4.58 -24.86
CA GLN A 64 -19.61 -5.79 -24.81
C GLN A 64 -18.82 -6.02 -26.09
N ALA A 65 -17.67 -6.69 -25.96
CA ALA A 65 -16.88 -7.22 -27.07
C ALA A 65 -16.29 -8.59 -26.75
N ILE A 66 -16.05 -9.40 -27.78
CA ILE A 66 -15.31 -10.67 -27.69
C ILE A 66 -13.86 -10.43 -28.12
N VAL A 67 -12.88 -10.93 -27.36
CA VAL A 67 -11.46 -10.87 -27.73
C VAL A 67 -11.14 -11.84 -28.86
N THR A 68 -10.52 -11.35 -29.94
CA THR A 68 -10.23 -12.14 -31.16
C THR A 68 -8.79 -12.64 -31.27
N ALA A 69 -7.84 -11.98 -30.59
CA ALA A 69 -6.45 -12.42 -30.49
C ALA A 69 -6.27 -13.54 -29.44
N GLU A 70 -5.35 -14.48 -29.67
CA GLU A 70 -5.06 -15.61 -28.76
C GLU A 70 -4.87 -15.15 -27.30
N VAL A 71 -4.05 -14.10 -27.11
CA VAL A 71 -3.85 -13.41 -25.83
C VAL A 71 -3.74 -11.91 -26.08
N LEU A 72 -4.60 -11.12 -25.45
CA LEU A 72 -4.63 -9.65 -25.52
C LEU A 72 -4.12 -9.05 -24.21
N ASN A 73 -3.12 -8.17 -24.28
CA ASN A 73 -2.61 -7.45 -23.11
C ASN A 73 -3.58 -6.33 -22.68
N VAL A 74 -3.92 -6.30 -21.40
CA VAL A 74 -4.68 -5.25 -20.73
C VAL A 74 -3.69 -4.24 -20.12
N ARG A 75 -3.92 -2.93 -20.27
CA ARG A 75 -2.96 -1.87 -19.92
C ARG A 75 -3.53 -0.77 -19.03
N ALA A 76 -2.66 -0.09 -18.30
CA ALA A 76 -3.02 1.04 -17.42
C ALA A 76 -3.52 2.29 -18.18
N ALA A 77 -3.17 2.46 -19.45
CA ALA A 77 -3.53 3.62 -20.26
C ALA A 77 -3.71 3.23 -21.74
N PRO A 78 -4.44 4.03 -22.57
CA PRO A 78 -4.74 3.70 -23.96
C PRO A 78 -3.57 4.00 -24.90
N ASN A 79 -2.47 3.27 -24.75
CA ASN A 79 -1.35 3.28 -25.69
C ASN A 79 -0.50 2.00 -25.59
N ALA A 80 0.30 1.73 -26.62
CA ALA A 80 1.05 0.48 -26.75
C ALA A 80 2.26 0.33 -25.81
N THR A 81 2.71 1.42 -25.17
CA THR A 81 3.86 1.43 -24.24
C THR A 81 3.45 1.41 -22.77
N ALA A 82 2.18 1.69 -22.45
CA ALA A 82 1.66 1.68 -21.08
C ALA A 82 1.78 0.30 -20.41
N THR A 83 2.07 0.30 -19.10
CA THR A 83 2.23 -0.90 -18.26
C THR A 83 1.11 -1.90 -18.48
N VAL A 84 1.47 -3.16 -18.73
CA VAL A 84 0.52 -4.28 -18.81
C VAL A 84 0.08 -4.63 -17.39
N VAL A 85 -1.22 -4.51 -17.12
CA VAL A 85 -1.85 -4.79 -15.82
C VAL A 85 -2.60 -6.13 -15.79
N GLY A 86 -2.68 -6.81 -16.94
CA GLY A 86 -3.30 -8.13 -17.06
C GLY A 86 -3.33 -8.63 -18.50
N ARG A 87 -3.97 -9.78 -18.70
CA ARG A 87 -4.18 -10.40 -20.02
C ARG A 87 -5.57 -11.02 -20.09
N VAL A 88 -6.16 -11.03 -21.28
CA VAL A 88 -7.43 -11.68 -21.59
C VAL A 88 -7.24 -12.57 -22.80
N ASN A 89 -7.77 -13.79 -22.76
CA ASN A 89 -7.60 -14.78 -23.82
C ASN A 89 -8.71 -14.68 -24.88
N LYS A 90 -8.46 -15.26 -26.06
CA LYS A 90 -9.44 -15.36 -27.16
C LYS A 90 -10.78 -15.96 -26.72
N GLY A 91 -11.86 -15.44 -27.29
CA GLY A 91 -13.22 -15.87 -27.00
C GLY A 91 -13.81 -15.34 -25.69
N ALA A 92 -13.02 -14.70 -24.83
CA ALA A 92 -13.55 -14.05 -23.64
C ALA A 92 -14.33 -12.78 -23.99
N THR A 93 -15.52 -12.63 -23.39
CA THR A 93 -16.32 -11.42 -23.47
C THR A 93 -15.88 -10.42 -22.39
N VAL A 94 -15.69 -9.16 -22.78
CA VAL A 94 -15.31 -8.05 -21.89
C VAL A 94 -16.36 -6.94 -21.92
N GLN A 95 -16.60 -6.30 -20.77
CA GLN A 95 -17.49 -5.14 -20.68
C GLN A 95 -16.70 -3.84 -20.94
N ILE A 96 -17.20 -3.03 -21.85
CA ILE A 96 -16.63 -1.74 -22.27
C ILE A 96 -17.39 -0.61 -21.59
N LEU A 97 -16.63 0.24 -20.88
CA LEU A 97 -17.10 1.37 -20.10
C LEU A 97 -16.96 2.70 -20.85
N ALA A 98 -15.97 2.80 -21.74
CA ALA A 98 -15.72 3.98 -22.59
C ALA A 98 -14.78 3.64 -23.77
N ARG A 99 -14.61 4.56 -24.71
CA ARG A 99 -13.65 4.48 -25.83
C ARG A 99 -12.79 5.73 -25.95
N THR A 100 -11.61 5.62 -26.55
CA THR A 100 -10.89 6.81 -27.04
C THR A 100 -11.63 7.47 -28.21
N ALA A 101 -11.40 8.76 -28.44
CA ALA A 101 -12.11 9.53 -29.48
C ALA A 101 -11.85 9.02 -30.92
N ASP A 102 -10.68 8.42 -31.14
CA ASP A 102 -10.23 7.77 -32.39
C ASP A 102 -10.68 6.30 -32.52
N ASN A 103 -11.35 5.75 -31.51
CA ASN A 103 -11.76 4.35 -31.38
C ASN A 103 -10.62 3.32 -31.31
N SER A 104 -9.35 3.72 -31.09
CA SER A 104 -8.24 2.76 -31.05
C SER A 104 -8.15 1.93 -29.76
N TRP A 105 -8.76 2.40 -28.65
CA TRP A 105 -8.80 1.67 -27.38
C TRP A 105 -10.18 1.67 -26.72
N TRP A 106 -10.53 0.54 -26.12
CA TRP A 106 -11.65 0.38 -25.20
C TRP A 106 -11.15 0.46 -23.76
N GLN A 107 -11.82 1.26 -22.93
CA GLN A 107 -11.73 1.14 -21.48
C GLN A 107 -12.67 0.04 -21.04
N ILE A 108 -12.14 -0.98 -20.36
CA ILE A 108 -12.89 -2.14 -19.87
C ILE A 108 -12.93 -2.19 -18.35
N ALA A 109 -13.94 -2.89 -17.84
CA ALA A 109 -13.95 -3.41 -16.47
C ALA A 109 -12.95 -4.58 -16.38
N PHE A 110 -11.89 -4.43 -15.56
CA PHE A 110 -10.85 -5.45 -15.38
C PHE A 110 -10.03 -5.22 -14.10
N PRO A 111 -9.79 -6.25 -13.26
CA PRO A 111 -10.25 -7.64 -13.40
C PRO A 111 -11.73 -7.83 -13.03
N ASP A 112 -12.33 -6.83 -12.37
CA ASP A 112 -13.70 -6.83 -11.86
C ASP A 112 -14.52 -5.65 -12.42
N ALA A 113 -15.77 -5.52 -12.00
CA ALA A 113 -16.71 -4.47 -12.43
C ALA A 113 -16.35 -3.03 -11.97
N VAL A 114 -15.38 -2.86 -11.07
CA VAL A 114 -15.01 -1.57 -10.45
C VAL A 114 -13.69 -1.05 -11.02
N ASN A 115 -12.70 -1.92 -11.17
CA ASN A 115 -11.38 -1.57 -11.68
C ASN A 115 -11.42 -1.31 -13.20
N ARG A 116 -10.69 -0.29 -13.64
CA ARG A 116 -10.68 0.19 -15.04
C ARG A 116 -9.32 0.02 -15.68
N ALA A 117 -9.29 -0.59 -16.85
CA ALA A 117 -8.08 -0.75 -17.65
C ALA A 117 -8.39 -0.65 -19.15
N TRP A 118 -7.38 -0.79 -20.01
CA TRP A 118 -7.48 -0.52 -21.44
C TRP A 118 -7.05 -1.71 -22.31
N ILE A 119 -7.78 -1.96 -23.38
CA ILE A 119 -7.40 -2.92 -24.44
C ILE A 119 -7.48 -2.25 -25.82
N ALA A 120 -6.63 -2.67 -26.74
CA ALA A 120 -6.62 -2.14 -28.10
C ALA A 120 -7.80 -2.72 -28.90
N ALA A 121 -8.63 -1.85 -29.46
CA ALA A 121 -9.90 -2.19 -30.08
C ALA A 121 -9.78 -3.18 -31.25
N ALA A 122 -8.69 -3.08 -32.02
CA ALA A 122 -8.39 -3.90 -33.19
C ALA A 122 -8.30 -5.42 -32.91
N TYR A 123 -8.18 -5.83 -31.65
CA TYR A 123 -8.13 -7.25 -31.23
C TYR A 123 -9.45 -7.72 -30.59
N THR A 124 -10.56 -7.06 -30.93
CA THR A 124 -11.90 -7.38 -30.44
C THR A 124 -12.96 -7.34 -31.54
N GLN A 125 -14.01 -8.14 -31.38
CA GLN A 125 -15.26 -8.04 -32.13
C GLN A 125 -16.31 -7.44 -31.20
N LEU A 126 -16.79 -6.24 -31.54
CA LEU A 126 -17.82 -5.54 -30.76
C LEU A 126 -19.19 -6.21 -30.95
N LEU A 127 -19.95 -6.37 -29.87
CA LEU A 127 -21.29 -6.97 -29.87
C LEU A 127 -22.41 -5.91 -29.95
N ASP A 128 -22.17 -4.74 -29.37
CA ASP A 128 -23.12 -3.62 -29.34
C ASP A 128 -22.75 -2.51 -30.33
N PRO A 129 -23.66 -1.60 -30.70
CA PRO A 129 -23.34 -0.44 -31.52
C PRO A 129 -22.30 0.48 -30.85
N ILE A 130 -21.24 0.88 -31.57
CA ILE A 130 -20.19 1.80 -31.06
C ILE A 130 -20.74 3.17 -30.60
N SER A 131 -21.93 3.56 -31.08
CA SER A 131 -22.67 4.74 -30.64
C SER A 131 -23.17 4.66 -29.19
N ALA A 132 -23.31 3.46 -28.61
CA ALA A 132 -23.65 3.27 -27.20
C ALA A 132 -22.44 3.50 -26.26
N ILE A 133 -21.22 3.60 -26.80
CA ILE A 133 -19.99 3.67 -26.00
C ILE A 133 -19.55 5.14 -25.85
N PRO A 134 -19.48 5.68 -24.61
CA PRO A 134 -19.12 7.07 -24.37
C PRO A 134 -17.63 7.32 -24.65
N ILE A 135 -17.30 8.52 -25.12
CA ILE A 135 -15.91 8.93 -25.35
C ILE A 135 -15.27 9.32 -24.01
N PHE A 136 -14.18 8.66 -23.66
CA PHE A 136 -13.37 8.97 -22.48
C PHE A 136 -12.76 10.38 -22.61
N GLY A 137 -12.97 11.21 -21.58
CA GLY A 137 -12.49 12.60 -21.55
C GLY A 137 -13.33 13.59 -22.36
N ALA A 138 -14.46 13.18 -22.97
CA ALA A 138 -15.39 14.13 -23.56
C ALA A 138 -16.09 14.94 -22.46
N ALA A 139 -15.96 16.27 -22.49
CA ALA A 139 -16.67 17.16 -21.58
C ALA A 139 -18.19 17.00 -21.78
N THR A 140 -18.92 16.73 -20.71
CA THR A 140 -20.37 16.53 -20.76
C THR A 140 -21.06 17.82 -21.15
N ALA A 141 -21.60 17.89 -22.37
CA ALA A 141 -22.47 18.99 -22.78
C ALA A 141 -23.78 18.92 -21.97
N THR A 142 -23.89 19.75 -20.93
CA THR A 142 -25.08 19.81 -20.06
C THR A 142 -26.34 20.02 -20.91
N PRO A 143 -27.34 19.12 -20.85
CA PRO A 143 -28.60 19.35 -21.55
C PRO A 143 -29.31 20.56 -20.93
N SER A 144 -29.37 21.66 -21.68
CA SER A 144 -30.12 22.86 -21.27
C SER A 144 -31.59 22.51 -21.10
N ARG A 145 -32.19 22.88 -19.97
CA ARG A 145 -33.59 22.56 -19.65
C ARG A 145 -34.55 23.23 -20.63
N THR A 146 -35.08 22.46 -21.58
CA THR A 146 -36.29 22.83 -22.32
C THR A 146 -37.44 23.01 -21.33
N ALA A 147 -37.98 24.23 -21.23
CA ALA A 147 -39.19 24.50 -20.46
C ALA A 147 -40.42 24.32 -21.35
N THR A 148 -41.24 23.30 -21.06
CA THR A 148 -42.53 23.08 -21.73
C THR A 148 -43.64 23.76 -20.93
N SER A 149 -44.52 24.52 -21.61
CA SER A 149 -45.58 25.30 -20.96
C SER A 149 -46.95 25.10 -21.59
N GLY A 150 -47.97 25.34 -20.77
CA GLY A 150 -49.38 25.53 -21.16
C GLY A 150 -50.26 25.46 -19.90
N ALA A 151 -51.39 26.15 -19.79
CA ALA A 151 -51.98 27.28 -20.54
C ALA A 151 -53.19 27.80 -19.68
N PRO A 152 -53.98 28.83 -20.05
CA PRO A 152 -53.85 29.79 -21.15
C PRO A 152 -54.03 31.29 -20.75
N MET A 153 -53.71 32.17 -21.70
CA MET A 153 -54.45 33.41 -22.07
C MET A 153 -54.89 34.45 -21.00
N ASN A 154 -54.29 35.65 -21.09
CA ASN A 154 -55.05 36.87 -21.42
C ASN A 154 -54.16 37.94 -22.08
N THR A 155 -54.70 38.60 -23.11
CA THR A 155 -54.11 39.68 -23.94
C THR A 155 -54.58 41.07 -23.43
N PRO A 156 -54.23 42.24 -24.03
CA PRO A 156 -53.32 42.54 -25.16
C PRO A 156 -52.30 43.70 -24.92
N THR A 157 -51.39 43.95 -25.88
CA THR A 157 -51.37 45.17 -26.76
C THR A 157 -50.05 45.27 -27.55
N SER A 158 -50.07 45.98 -28.69
CA SER A 158 -49.00 46.11 -29.70
C SER A 158 -47.81 46.99 -29.26
N THR A 159 -46.65 46.94 -29.92
CA THR A 159 -46.41 47.67 -31.18
C THR A 159 -45.17 47.14 -31.92
N ALA A 160 -45.24 47.11 -33.25
CA ALA A 160 -44.10 46.81 -34.14
C ALA A 160 -43.82 48.02 -35.05
N THR A 161 -42.58 48.15 -35.53
CA THR A 161 -42.24 48.80 -36.82
C THR A 161 -40.78 48.47 -37.23
N ARG A 162 -40.54 48.37 -38.54
CA ARG A 162 -39.25 48.12 -39.22
C ARG A 162 -38.69 49.50 -39.69
N THR A 163 -37.56 49.72 -40.36
CA THR A 163 -36.74 48.92 -41.31
C THR A 163 -35.34 49.62 -41.38
N PRO A 164 -34.41 49.36 -42.34
CA PRO A 164 -32.98 49.70 -42.19
C PRO A 164 -32.55 50.97 -42.94
N THR A 165 -31.24 51.24 -43.01
CA THR A 165 -30.52 51.57 -44.25
C THR A 165 -29.06 51.12 -44.13
N ALA A 166 -28.42 50.77 -45.25
CA ALA A 166 -27.03 50.31 -45.32
C ALA A 166 -26.14 51.32 -46.06
N THR A 167 -24.82 51.16 -45.97
CA THR A 167 -23.89 51.72 -46.96
C THR A 167 -22.84 50.67 -47.32
N SER A 168 -22.56 50.54 -48.62
CA SER A 168 -21.70 49.53 -49.23
C SER A 168 -20.43 50.12 -49.82
N THR A 169 -19.35 49.34 -49.90
CA THR A 169 -18.44 49.37 -51.08
C THR A 169 -17.59 48.09 -51.13
N SER A 170 -17.16 47.72 -52.34
CA SER A 170 -16.49 46.45 -52.67
C SER A 170 -15.57 46.63 -53.88
N ALA A 171 -14.39 46.00 -53.90
CA ALA A 171 -13.59 45.75 -55.12
C ALA A 171 -12.40 44.78 -54.88
N ASP A 172 -12.64 43.48 -55.08
CA ASP A 172 -11.92 42.55 -55.96
C ASP A 172 -10.38 42.68 -56.25
N THR A 173 -9.64 41.59 -55.94
CA THR A 173 -8.88 40.64 -56.84
C THR A 173 -8.21 41.10 -58.18
N PRO A 174 -7.35 40.29 -58.90
CA PRO A 174 -6.78 38.94 -58.61
C PRO A 174 -5.29 38.64 -59.07
N THR A 175 -4.86 37.38 -58.84
CA THR A 175 -4.04 36.47 -59.72
C THR A 175 -2.49 36.45 -59.83
N ALA A 176 -1.96 35.20 -59.69
CA ALA A 176 -1.09 34.43 -60.62
C ALA A 176 0.47 34.49 -60.63
N THR A 177 1.06 33.39 -60.13
CA THR A 177 1.91 32.40 -60.86
C THR A 177 3.24 32.75 -61.55
N ALA A 178 4.35 32.17 -61.05
CA ALA A 178 5.46 31.51 -61.82
C ALA A 178 6.52 30.88 -60.86
N THR A 179 7.43 29.96 -61.21
CA THR A 179 7.43 28.80 -62.15
C THR A 179 8.59 27.82 -61.77
N ARG A 180 8.43 26.52 -62.08
CA ARG A 180 9.36 25.38 -61.89
C ARG A 180 10.69 25.51 -62.68
N THR A 181 11.79 24.87 -62.23
CA THR A 181 12.67 23.92 -63.00
C THR A 181 13.85 23.42 -62.14
N ALA A 182 14.50 22.31 -62.53
CA ALA A 182 15.57 21.61 -61.79
C ALA A 182 16.65 21.00 -62.74
N THR A 183 17.60 20.24 -62.19
CA THR A 183 18.64 19.37 -62.84
C THR A 183 20.02 20.03 -63.08
N GLY A 184 21.11 19.30 -62.74
CA GLY A 184 22.50 19.78 -62.91
C GLY A 184 23.60 18.93 -62.22
N THR A 185 23.85 17.72 -62.71
CA THR A 185 24.98 16.80 -62.39
C THR A 185 26.23 17.08 -63.28
N PRO A 186 27.40 16.37 -63.19
CA PRO A 186 27.98 15.44 -62.18
C PRO A 186 29.51 15.70 -61.86
N THR A 187 30.16 14.76 -61.12
CA THR A 187 31.62 14.40 -61.13
C THR A 187 32.65 15.48 -60.69
N ASP A 188 33.95 15.22 -60.41
CA ASP A 188 34.87 14.04 -60.43
C ASP A 188 36.03 14.31 -59.40
N THR A 189 37.02 13.47 -59.03
CA THR A 189 37.44 12.07 -59.32
C THR A 189 38.30 11.50 -58.15
N PRO A 190 38.59 10.18 -58.02
CA PRO A 190 39.34 9.59 -56.89
C PRO A 190 40.79 9.11 -57.23
N THR A 191 41.40 8.34 -56.30
CA THR A 191 42.46 7.29 -56.51
C THR A 191 43.91 7.61 -56.09
N ILE A 192 44.48 6.78 -55.20
CA ILE A 192 45.75 6.04 -55.43
C ILE A 192 45.85 4.80 -54.52
N THR A 193 46.38 3.71 -55.07
CA THR A 193 46.84 2.48 -54.37
C THR A 193 47.79 1.74 -55.31
N PRO A 194 48.89 1.16 -54.80
CA PRO A 194 49.33 -0.14 -55.31
C PRO A 194 49.75 -1.13 -54.21
N THR A 195 49.76 -2.41 -54.59
CA THR A 195 49.84 -3.60 -53.72
C THR A 195 51.25 -4.21 -53.70
N ASN A 196 51.57 -5.06 -52.70
CA ASN A 196 52.44 -6.22 -52.91
C ASN A 196 52.19 -7.36 -51.88
N THR A 197 52.57 -8.58 -52.27
CA THR A 197 52.29 -9.91 -51.66
C THR A 197 53.53 -10.78 -51.98
N PRO A 198 54.07 -11.72 -51.15
CA PRO A 198 53.31 -12.81 -50.51
C PRO A 198 53.77 -13.43 -49.15
N THR A 199 52.82 -14.17 -48.56
CA THR A 199 52.89 -15.43 -47.76
C THR A 199 54.15 -15.87 -46.97
N THR A 200 53.94 -16.18 -45.67
CA THR A 200 54.42 -17.43 -45.02
C THR A 200 53.58 -17.77 -43.78
N THR A 201 53.67 -19.01 -43.28
CA THR A 201 52.89 -19.61 -42.17
C THR A 201 53.75 -20.75 -41.57
N PRO A 202 53.60 -21.24 -40.31
CA PRO A 202 52.74 -20.87 -39.17
C PRO A 202 53.59 -20.09 -38.11
N THR A 203 53.40 -20.03 -36.78
CA THR A 203 52.68 -20.85 -35.77
C THR A 203 52.47 -20.06 -34.48
N GLY A 204 51.49 -20.44 -33.66
CA GLY A 204 51.42 -20.09 -32.23
C GLY A 204 50.23 -19.21 -31.86
N THR A 205 49.38 -19.72 -30.96
CA THR A 205 48.23 -18.98 -30.42
C THR A 205 48.51 -18.61 -28.95
N PRO A 206 49.04 -17.41 -28.66
CA PRO A 206 49.04 -16.90 -27.30
C PRO A 206 47.60 -16.51 -26.92
N THR A 207 46.91 -17.38 -26.19
CA THR A 207 45.60 -17.04 -25.60
C THR A 207 45.77 -15.85 -24.68
N LEU A 208 45.24 -14.69 -25.08
CA LEU A 208 45.17 -13.51 -24.23
C LEU A 208 44.24 -13.80 -23.06
N THR A 209 44.82 -14.27 -21.96
CA THR A 209 44.17 -14.26 -20.65
C THR A 209 43.94 -12.79 -20.29
N PRO A 210 42.70 -12.32 -20.11
CA PRO A 210 42.46 -10.93 -19.79
C PRO A 210 43.07 -10.64 -18.42
N THR A 211 44.12 -9.81 -18.41
CA THR A 211 44.78 -9.37 -17.18
C THR A 211 43.73 -8.78 -16.25
N VAL A 212 43.57 -9.37 -15.07
CA VAL A 212 42.64 -8.89 -14.06
C VAL A 212 43.16 -7.57 -13.50
N THR A 213 42.79 -6.47 -14.16
CA THR A 213 42.81 -5.14 -13.54
C THR A 213 42.06 -5.28 -12.21
N PRO A 214 42.63 -4.86 -11.07
CA PRO A 214 41.96 -4.94 -9.79
C PRO A 214 40.77 -3.98 -9.79
N THR A 215 39.62 -4.47 -10.25
CA THR A 215 38.34 -3.77 -10.15
C THR A 215 38.01 -3.69 -8.68
N TYR A 216 38.35 -2.55 -8.05
CA TYR A 216 37.89 -2.19 -6.72
C TYR A 216 36.39 -2.40 -6.67
N THR A 217 35.98 -3.51 -6.05
CA THR A 217 34.56 -3.81 -5.88
C THR A 217 34.04 -2.71 -4.95
N PRO A 218 33.07 -1.88 -5.37
CA PRO A 218 32.53 -0.88 -4.49
C PRO A 218 31.85 -1.62 -3.34
N SER A 219 32.52 -1.63 -2.17
CA SER A 219 31.91 -2.03 -0.91
C SER A 219 30.58 -1.29 -0.79
N PRO A 220 29.48 -1.93 -0.36
CA PRO A 220 28.15 -1.31 -0.33
C PRO A 220 28.16 -0.08 0.57
N SER A 221 28.38 1.08 -0.04
CA SER A 221 28.41 2.38 0.63
C SER A 221 27.05 2.62 1.26
N PRO A 222 26.98 3.03 2.53
CA PRO A 222 25.71 3.17 3.24
C PRO A 222 24.79 4.14 2.50
N THR A 223 23.67 3.61 1.99
CA THR A 223 22.66 4.41 1.29
C THR A 223 22.24 5.57 2.20
N PRO A 224 22.32 6.83 1.73
CA PRO A 224 22.37 7.98 2.62
C PRO A 224 21.07 8.14 3.41
N THR A 225 21.15 7.88 4.71
CA THR A 225 20.11 8.24 5.67
C THR A 225 19.75 9.72 5.57
N GLN A 226 18.53 10.06 5.97
CA GLN A 226 17.92 11.39 5.82
C GLN A 226 18.53 12.46 6.74
N GLN A 227 19.80 12.78 6.49
CA GLN A 227 20.70 13.46 7.43
C GLN A 227 20.68 14.99 7.28
N GLY A 228 20.42 15.72 8.37
CA GLY A 228 20.86 17.12 8.50
C GLY A 228 20.21 18.18 7.63
N ARG A 229 18.94 18.08 7.22
CA ARG A 229 18.38 19.09 6.27
C ARG A 229 18.26 20.52 6.79
N ASN A 230 18.18 20.70 8.11
CA ASN A 230 18.04 21.99 8.79
C ASN A 230 18.56 21.83 10.24
N PRO A 231 18.71 22.90 11.03
CA PRO A 231 19.27 22.80 12.38
C PRO A 231 18.43 21.91 13.33
N GLY A 232 17.10 21.89 13.18
CA GLY A 232 16.22 21.01 13.96
C GLY A 232 16.46 19.52 13.68
N ALA A 233 16.71 19.17 12.42
CA ALA A 233 17.08 17.82 11.97
C ALA A 233 18.61 17.58 11.91
N ALA A 234 19.41 18.40 12.60
CA ALA A 234 20.87 18.26 12.60
C ALA A 234 21.30 16.91 13.19
N SER A 235 22.22 16.23 12.49
CA SER A 235 22.59 14.84 12.78
C SER A 235 23.79 14.67 13.70
N ILE A 236 23.79 13.60 14.49
CA ILE A 236 24.93 13.13 15.29
C ILE A 236 25.83 12.11 14.57
N GLY A 237 25.53 11.79 13.30
CA GLY A 237 26.25 10.77 12.53
C GLY A 237 27.60 11.27 12.01
N TYR A 238 28.69 10.84 12.63
CA TYR A 238 30.07 11.15 12.26
C TYR A 238 30.79 9.93 11.67
N ASN A 239 31.88 10.18 10.95
CA ASN A 239 32.81 9.17 10.40
C ASN A 239 32.22 8.19 9.37
N SER A 240 30.99 8.44 8.88
CA SER A 240 30.42 7.82 7.68
C SER A 240 30.67 8.66 6.42
N ASP A 241 30.70 8.02 5.26
CA ASP A 241 30.78 8.71 3.98
C ASP A 241 29.40 9.29 3.60
N THR A 242 29.30 10.61 3.59
CA THR A 242 28.06 11.36 3.32
C THR A 242 28.12 12.04 1.95
N MET A 243 27.05 11.92 1.18
CA MET A 243 26.90 12.60 -0.12
C MET A 243 26.13 13.93 0.06
N ILE A 244 26.79 15.07 -0.18
CA ILE A 244 26.12 16.39 -0.25
C ILE A 244 25.85 16.80 -1.70
N ARG A 245 24.55 16.95 -2.01
CA ARG A 245 24.08 17.37 -3.33
C ARG A 245 24.51 18.81 -3.62
N ARG A 246 24.59 19.15 -4.91
CA ARG A 246 24.81 20.53 -5.38
C ARG A 246 23.87 21.55 -4.72
N PHE A 247 24.37 22.77 -4.49
CA PHE A 247 23.62 23.89 -3.91
C PHE A 247 22.80 23.53 -2.65
N SER A 248 23.36 22.75 -1.73
CA SER A 248 22.66 22.27 -0.53
C SER A 248 23.51 22.39 0.74
N THR A 249 22.86 22.26 1.89
CA THR A 249 23.51 22.28 3.22
C THR A 249 23.13 21.01 3.99
N ILE A 250 24.10 20.41 4.68
CA ILE A 250 23.87 19.35 5.66
C ILE A 250 24.32 19.85 7.05
N TRP A 251 23.42 19.75 8.00
CA TRP A 251 23.55 20.14 9.39
C TRP A 251 23.88 18.95 10.28
N TYR A 252 24.87 19.11 11.16
CA TYR A 252 25.24 18.16 12.18
C TYR A 252 25.23 18.83 13.56
N ARG A 253 25.21 18.04 14.63
CA ARG A 253 25.27 18.56 16.00
C ARG A 253 26.07 17.64 16.92
N PHE A 254 26.85 18.24 17.81
CA PHE A 254 27.57 17.54 18.87
C PHE A 254 27.28 18.20 20.22
N GLU A 255 27.25 17.40 21.28
CA GLU A 255 27.23 17.93 22.64
C GLU A 255 28.65 18.23 23.09
N TYR A 256 28.84 19.33 23.82
CA TYR A 256 30.14 19.72 24.38
C TYR A 256 29.99 20.22 25.82
N ARG A 257 30.96 19.89 26.69
CA ARG A 257 30.87 20.15 28.14
C ARG A 257 31.04 21.62 28.56
N GLY A 258 31.66 22.47 27.73
CA GLY A 258 31.94 23.87 28.09
C GLY A 258 33.16 24.10 28.97
N ASP A 259 34.07 23.13 29.06
CA ASP A 259 35.22 23.14 29.98
C ASP A 259 36.51 23.76 29.40
N ARG A 260 36.42 24.41 28.23
CA ARG A 260 37.55 24.90 27.40
C ARG A 260 38.50 23.81 26.89
N SER A 261 38.14 22.52 26.93
CA SER A 261 38.92 21.49 26.23
C SER A 261 38.87 21.68 24.71
N PRO A 262 39.91 21.25 23.95
CA PRO A 262 39.98 21.48 22.51
C PRO A 262 38.94 20.65 21.75
N ILE A 263 38.30 21.30 20.78
CA ILE A 263 37.40 20.72 19.78
C ILE A 263 38.12 20.76 18.43
N ASN A 264 38.14 19.64 17.73
CA ASN A 264 38.55 19.51 16.33
C ASN A 264 37.35 19.08 15.47
N VAL A 265 37.15 19.74 14.34
CA VAL A 265 36.15 19.38 13.33
C VAL A 265 36.83 19.30 11.97
N ALA A 266 36.65 18.20 11.24
CA ALA A 266 37.33 17.95 9.97
C ALA A 266 36.38 17.39 8.90
N LEU A 267 36.49 17.91 7.68
CA LEU A 267 35.95 17.32 6.46
C LEU A 267 37.09 16.64 5.70
N GLU A 268 36.92 15.35 5.42
CA GLU A 268 37.87 14.50 4.69
C GLU A 268 37.22 13.96 3.41
N GLY A 269 37.98 13.87 2.31
CA GLY A 269 37.51 13.28 1.04
C GLY A 269 37.89 14.07 -0.21
N PHE A 270 37.63 13.51 -1.38
CA PHE A 270 37.94 14.17 -2.66
C PHE A 270 36.93 15.29 -2.94
N GLY A 271 37.42 16.52 -3.09
CA GLY A 271 36.58 17.69 -3.40
C GLY A 271 36.14 18.50 -2.17
N VAL A 272 36.53 18.14 -0.95
CA VAL A 272 36.10 18.87 0.26
C VAL A 272 36.59 20.31 0.32
N GLN A 273 37.62 20.68 -0.45
CA GLN A 273 38.05 22.08 -0.58
C GLN A 273 37.01 22.99 -1.27
N ASP A 274 36.03 22.40 -1.97
CA ASP A 274 34.89 23.10 -2.57
C ASP A 274 33.70 23.24 -1.59
N LEU A 275 33.80 22.66 -0.38
CA LEU A 275 32.78 22.71 0.67
C LEU A 275 33.12 23.78 1.73
N GLU A 276 32.09 24.48 2.20
CA GLU A 276 32.21 25.45 3.28
C GLU A 276 31.73 24.84 4.61
N LEU A 277 32.63 24.78 5.59
CA LEU A 277 32.37 24.34 6.97
C LEU A 277 32.10 25.55 7.87
N GLN A 278 30.95 25.58 8.55
CA GLN A 278 30.58 26.60 9.53
C GLN A 278 30.20 25.98 10.88
N ILE A 279 30.48 26.67 11.99
CA ILE A 279 30.19 26.24 13.37
C ILE A 279 29.34 27.31 14.09
N PHE A 280 28.32 26.89 14.85
CA PHE A 280 27.39 27.74 15.60
C PHE A 280 27.24 27.25 17.06
N THR A 281 27.05 28.18 18.00
CA THR A 281 26.76 27.87 19.42
C THR A 281 25.31 27.45 19.65
N PRO A 282 24.96 26.88 20.83
CA PRO A 282 23.58 26.50 21.15
C PRO A 282 22.58 27.66 21.06
N GLU A 283 22.97 28.88 21.42
CA GLU A 283 22.10 30.07 21.48
C GLU A 283 21.91 30.74 20.12
N GLN A 284 22.79 30.44 19.16
CA GLN A 284 22.64 30.89 17.78
C GLN A 284 21.61 30.08 17.00
N VAL A 285 21.18 28.93 17.51
CA VAL A 285 20.33 28.00 16.78
C VAL A 285 19.11 27.66 17.62
N ASP A 286 17.92 27.99 17.13
CA ASP A 286 16.69 27.41 17.67
C ASP A 286 16.28 26.19 16.83
N PRO A 287 16.50 24.95 17.30
CA PRO A 287 16.13 23.75 16.55
C PRO A 287 14.61 23.55 16.41
N LYS A 288 13.78 24.27 17.17
CA LYS A 288 12.32 24.16 17.09
C LYS A 288 11.75 25.02 15.95
N THR A 289 12.29 26.22 15.74
CA THR A 289 11.92 27.12 14.64
C THR A 289 12.78 26.95 13.39
N ASN A 290 13.99 26.39 13.53
CA ASN A 290 15.07 26.36 12.54
C ASN A 290 15.70 27.74 12.26
N GLU A 291 15.54 28.68 13.18
CA GLU A 291 16.19 29.99 13.11
C GLU A 291 17.70 29.88 13.41
N VAL A 292 18.52 30.62 12.65
CA VAL A 292 19.97 30.73 12.86
C VAL A 292 20.33 32.22 12.99
N ARG A 293 20.97 32.60 14.11
CA ARG A 293 21.18 33.98 14.53
C ARG A 293 22.66 34.40 14.43
N GLY A 294 22.90 35.47 13.69
CA GLY A 294 24.24 36.05 13.51
C GLY A 294 25.15 35.24 12.58
N ALA A 295 26.43 35.61 12.57
CA ALA A 295 27.47 34.90 11.81
C ALA A 295 28.00 33.68 12.59
N PRO A 296 28.44 32.60 11.92
CA PRO A 296 29.03 31.44 12.59
C PRO A 296 30.28 31.80 13.39
N VAL A 297 30.41 31.25 14.59
CA VAL A 297 31.59 31.43 15.48
C VAL A 297 32.83 30.70 15.01
N GLY A 298 32.69 29.72 14.11
CA GLY A 298 33.81 28.98 13.52
C GLY A 298 33.63 28.76 12.02
N ARG A 299 34.74 28.75 11.28
CA ARG A 299 34.80 28.48 9.84
C ARG A 299 35.98 27.58 9.54
N GLY A 300 35.78 26.53 8.74
CA GLY A 300 36.87 25.64 8.35
C GLY A 300 37.88 26.32 7.44
N SER A 301 39.16 25.97 7.61
CA SER A 301 40.26 26.35 6.73
C SER A 301 40.82 25.12 6.01
N TYR A 302 41.20 25.28 4.75
CA TYR A 302 41.77 24.20 3.94
C TYR A 302 43.24 23.95 4.30
N SER A 303 43.59 22.68 4.51
CA SER A 303 44.96 22.24 4.79
C SER A 303 45.58 21.53 3.58
N ARG A 304 46.92 21.50 3.49
CA ARG A 304 47.62 20.76 2.42
C ARG A 304 47.40 19.24 2.45
N ALA A 305 46.80 18.70 3.51
CA ALA A 305 46.44 17.29 3.65
C ALA A 305 45.08 16.92 3.02
N GLN A 306 44.54 17.76 2.13
CA GLN A 306 43.23 17.59 1.46
C GLN A 306 42.02 17.58 2.42
N ALA A 307 42.18 18.12 3.64
CA ALA A 307 41.10 18.24 4.62
C ALA A 307 40.76 19.72 4.90
N VAL A 308 39.47 20.03 5.04
CA VAL A 308 38.98 21.31 5.57
C VAL A 308 38.73 21.16 7.07
N THR A 309 39.47 21.90 7.88
CA THR A 309 39.52 21.72 9.34
C THR A 309 39.19 22.99 10.10
N TRP A 310 38.50 22.86 11.23
CA TRP A 310 38.34 23.90 12.23
C TRP A 310 38.79 23.38 13.60
N ASN A 311 39.40 24.26 14.40
CA ASN A 311 39.78 23.97 15.78
C ASN A 311 39.34 25.13 16.68
N GLY A 312 38.90 24.83 17.89
CA GLY A 312 38.50 25.84 18.87
C GLY A 312 38.20 25.24 20.25
N SER A 313 37.70 26.07 21.15
CA SER A 313 37.23 25.67 22.48
C SER A 313 36.27 26.72 23.02
N PHE A 314 35.30 26.31 23.83
CA PHE A 314 34.34 27.23 24.46
C PHE A 314 34.27 27.02 25.97
N ALA A 315 33.92 28.08 26.70
CA ALA A 315 33.62 28.07 28.13
C ALA A 315 32.13 27.78 28.43
N GLN A 316 31.42 27.26 27.43
CA GLN A 316 29.97 27.14 27.35
C GLN A 316 29.63 25.78 26.75
N GLY A 317 28.71 25.06 27.40
CA GLY A 317 28.33 23.70 27.01
C GLY A 317 26.94 23.61 26.39
N GLY A 318 26.60 22.44 25.87
CA GLY A 318 25.35 22.13 25.18
C GLY A 318 25.55 21.73 23.72
N THR A 319 24.46 21.79 22.94
CA THR A 319 24.38 21.36 21.54
C THR A 319 25.01 22.39 20.59
N PHE A 320 26.23 22.12 20.12
CA PHE A 320 26.85 22.91 19.05
C PHE A 320 26.45 22.37 17.68
N TYR A 321 26.29 23.27 16.70
CA TYR A 321 25.83 22.92 15.36
C TYR A 321 26.92 23.17 14.31
N ILE A 322 26.99 22.28 13.33
CA ILE A 322 27.90 22.34 12.18
C ILE A 322 27.04 22.43 10.92
N ALA A 323 27.30 23.40 10.04
CA ALA A 323 26.75 23.42 8.69
C ALA A 323 27.86 23.13 7.68
N VAL A 324 27.67 22.08 6.88
CA VAL A 324 28.49 21.76 5.71
C VAL A 324 27.71 22.19 4.48
N ILE A 325 28.22 23.17 3.73
CA ILE A 325 27.53 23.83 2.63
C ILE A 325 28.25 23.52 1.32
N ASN A 326 27.55 22.88 0.39
CA ASN A 326 28.01 22.72 -0.98
C ASN A 326 27.45 23.85 -1.85
N LYS A 327 28.32 24.80 -2.21
CA LYS A 327 27.98 25.95 -3.09
C LYS A 327 28.21 25.67 -4.57
N THR A 328 28.67 24.48 -4.94
CA THR A 328 28.93 24.11 -6.34
C THR A 328 27.70 23.46 -7.00
N ASP A 329 27.76 23.34 -8.32
CA ASP A 329 26.81 22.60 -9.16
C ASP A 329 27.07 21.08 -9.16
N ARG A 330 28.15 20.61 -8.50
CA ARG A 330 28.56 19.21 -8.40
C ARG A 330 28.05 18.58 -7.10
N THR A 331 27.89 17.26 -7.09
CA THR A 331 27.64 16.48 -5.87
C THR A 331 28.98 15.97 -5.34
N ILE A 332 29.22 16.12 -4.03
CA ILE A 332 30.50 15.80 -3.38
C ILE A 332 30.25 14.73 -2.31
N ILE A 333 31.18 13.78 -2.18
CA ILE A 333 31.20 12.78 -1.10
C ILE A 333 32.32 13.16 -0.14
N TYR A 334 32.00 13.19 1.15
CA TYR A 334 32.91 13.59 2.22
C TYR A 334 32.58 12.84 3.50
N ARG A 335 33.54 12.81 4.43
CA ARG A 335 33.39 12.31 5.78
C ARG A 335 33.55 13.47 6.76
N LEU A 336 32.62 13.59 7.71
CA LEU A 336 32.73 14.57 8.80
C LEU A 336 33.17 13.88 10.08
N ASN A 337 34.22 14.39 10.69
CA ASN A 337 34.66 14.04 12.04
C ASN A 337 34.50 15.26 12.96
N ALA A 338 34.06 15.04 14.20
CA ALA A 338 34.03 16.02 15.28
C ALA A 338 34.50 15.33 16.57
N SER A 339 35.58 15.83 17.16
CA SER A 339 36.30 15.16 18.24
C SER A 339 36.90 16.13 19.26
N GLY A 340 37.13 15.67 20.48
CA GLY A 340 37.74 16.45 21.56
C GLY A 340 37.51 15.82 22.94
N PRO A 341 38.30 16.14 23.98
CA PRO A 341 38.22 15.51 25.31
C PRO A 341 36.90 15.72 26.07
N ALA A 342 36.01 16.58 25.56
CA ALA A 342 34.68 16.81 26.09
C ALA A 342 33.60 16.95 25.01
N VAL A 343 33.85 16.39 23.82
CA VAL A 343 32.88 16.30 22.72
C VAL A 343 32.21 14.93 22.77
N THR A 344 30.88 14.90 22.75
CA THR A 344 30.10 13.65 22.78
C THR A 344 29.01 13.64 21.71
N ALA A 345 29.01 12.61 20.86
CA ALA A 345 27.87 12.30 20.00
C ALA A 345 26.84 11.51 20.81
N SER A 346 25.80 12.18 21.29
CA SER A 346 24.68 11.54 21.99
C SER A 346 23.39 12.30 21.70
N ALA A 347 22.30 11.57 21.51
CA ALA A 347 20.98 12.15 21.30
C ALA A 347 20.23 12.28 22.64
N ILE A 348 19.23 13.15 22.67
CA ILE A 348 18.01 12.80 23.40
C ILE A 348 17.48 11.55 22.70
N THR A 349 17.47 10.42 23.40
CA THR A 349 16.82 9.20 22.92
C THR A 349 15.34 9.47 22.67
N ALA A 350 14.95 9.51 21.40
CA ALA A 350 13.81 8.67 21.05
C ALA A 350 14.17 7.26 21.53
N PRO A 351 13.33 6.57 22.31
CA PRO A 351 13.70 5.31 22.90
C PRO A 351 14.10 4.33 21.79
N GLU A 352 15.22 3.65 21.98
CA GLU A 352 15.42 2.39 21.26
C GLU A 352 14.22 1.47 21.57
N PRO A 353 13.83 0.57 20.64
CA PRO A 353 13.01 -0.57 21.00
C PRO A 353 13.85 -1.49 21.90
N GLY A 354 13.90 -1.17 23.19
CA GLY A 354 14.55 -2.01 24.19
C GLY A 354 13.73 -3.28 24.43
N THR A 355 13.88 -3.87 25.62
CA THR A 355 12.81 -4.71 26.17
C THR A 355 11.64 -3.80 26.53
N ASP A 356 10.92 -3.37 25.50
CA ASP A 356 9.80 -2.46 25.61
C ASP A 356 8.72 -3.16 26.43
N ASN A 357 8.55 -2.72 27.68
CA ASN A 357 7.52 -3.21 28.61
C ASN A 357 6.12 -2.71 28.20
N LEU A 358 5.87 -2.69 26.89
CA LEU A 358 4.55 -2.84 26.31
C LEU A 358 3.86 -4.00 27.03
N PRO A 359 2.71 -3.75 27.67
CA PRO A 359 2.01 -4.77 28.45
C PRO A 359 1.87 -6.07 27.67
N ASP A 360 1.98 -7.20 28.36
CA ASP A 360 1.59 -8.46 27.72
C ASP A 360 0.07 -8.42 27.49
N PHE A 361 -0.33 -8.59 26.23
CA PHE A 361 -1.70 -8.37 25.77
C PHE A 361 -2.35 -9.73 25.47
N PRO A 362 -3.65 -9.90 25.77
CA PRO A 362 -4.36 -11.14 25.49
C PRO A 362 -4.48 -11.36 23.98
N ARG A 363 -3.50 -12.05 23.39
CA ARG A 363 -3.52 -12.44 21.98
C ARG A 363 -4.71 -13.35 21.69
N VAL A 364 -5.34 -13.16 20.54
CA VAL A 364 -6.30 -14.12 20.00
C VAL A 364 -5.55 -15.40 19.65
N LYS A 365 -5.99 -16.52 20.22
CA LYS A 365 -5.45 -17.84 19.86
C LYS A 365 -5.86 -18.18 18.43
N ILE A 366 -4.87 -18.28 17.54
CA ILE A 366 -5.02 -18.94 16.25
C ILE A 366 -4.75 -20.42 16.49
N GLU A 367 -5.79 -21.25 16.50
CA GLU A 367 -5.63 -22.69 16.69
C GLU A 367 -5.50 -23.39 15.32
N VAL A 368 -4.41 -24.14 15.14
CA VAL A 368 -4.27 -25.04 13.99
C VAL A 368 -5.39 -26.05 14.09
N SER A 369 -6.28 -26.10 13.09
CA SER A 369 -7.32 -27.12 13.06
C SER A 369 -6.67 -28.45 12.65
N THR A 370 -6.19 -29.21 13.63
CA THR A 370 -5.98 -30.64 13.45
C THR A 370 -7.33 -31.23 13.05
N PRO A 371 -7.51 -31.80 11.85
CA PRO A 371 -8.81 -32.26 11.40
C PRO A 371 -9.25 -33.41 12.32
N THR A 372 -10.28 -33.16 13.13
CA THR A 372 -10.93 -34.21 13.91
C THR A 372 -11.38 -35.31 12.93
N PRO A 373 -11.02 -36.59 13.12
CA PRO A 373 -11.18 -37.63 12.12
C PRO A 373 -12.65 -38.08 11.97
N ARG A 374 -13.45 -37.20 11.35
CA ARG A 374 -14.82 -37.46 10.88
C ARG A 374 -15.03 -36.76 9.53
N ALA A 375 -14.82 -37.53 8.46
CA ALA A 375 -15.31 -37.27 7.11
C ALA A 375 -14.90 -35.93 6.46
N ILE A 376 -13.60 -35.72 6.25
CA ILE A 376 -13.18 -35.29 4.91
C ILE A 376 -12.93 -36.58 4.12
N VAL A 377 -13.68 -36.81 3.05
CA VAL A 377 -13.39 -37.89 2.11
C VAL A 377 -12.23 -37.43 1.23
N ALA A 378 -11.01 -37.72 1.68
CA ALA A 378 -9.89 -37.82 0.76
C ALA A 378 -10.22 -38.97 -0.19
N MET A 379 -10.54 -38.67 -1.45
CA MET A 379 -10.57 -39.70 -2.49
C MET A 379 -9.14 -40.19 -2.66
N ASP A 380 -8.93 -41.48 -2.37
CA ASP A 380 -7.61 -42.11 -2.34
C ASP A 380 -7.11 -42.38 -3.77
N TYR A 381 -6.81 -41.30 -4.50
CA TYR A 381 -6.30 -41.34 -5.87
C TYR A 381 -5.00 -42.16 -5.99
N LYS A 382 -4.32 -42.43 -4.87
CA LYS A 382 -3.07 -43.20 -4.83
C LYS A 382 -3.22 -44.64 -5.36
N LEU A 383 -4.39 -45.27 -5.20
CA LEU A 383 -4.64 -46.65 -5.64
C LEU A 383 -4.97 -46.80 -7.15
N ALA A 384 -5.06 -45.70 -7.92
CA ALA A 384 -5.47 -45.73 -9.33
C ALA A 384 -4.32 -45.55 -10.35
N TRP A 385 -3.13 -45.15 -9.91
CA TRP A 385 -2.06 -44.69 -10.83
C TRP A 385 -0.83 -45.61 -10.92
N ASP A 386 -0.52 -46.41 -9.88
CA ASP A 386 0.58 -47.39 -9.93
C ASP A 386 0.39 -48.44 -11.06
N SER A 387 -0.83 -48.63 -11.54
CA SER A 387 -1.18 -49.50 -12.67
C SER A 387 -0.92 -48.93 -14.07
N LEU A 388 -0.41 -47.70 -14.21
CA LEU A 388 -0.23 -47.03 -15.52
C LEU A 388 1.20 -46.60 -15.86
N GLY A 389 2.18 -46.75 -14.96
CA GLY A 389 3.61 -46.70 -15.29
C GLY A 389 4.17 -45.38 -15.86
N LEU A 390 3.41 -44.28 -15.80
CA LEU A 390 3.77 -42.99 -16.39
C LEU A 390 4.48 -42.08 -15.38
N LEU A 391 5.77 -41.84 -15.61
CA LEU A 391 6.57 -40.84 -14.89
C LEU A 391 6.13 -39.43 -15.26
N LEU A 392 5.17 -38.89 -14.52
CA LEU A 392 4.95 -37.44 -14.44
C LEU A 392 6.04 -36.79 -13.58
N PRO A 393 6.44 -35.53 -13.85
CA PRO A 393 7.25 -34.77 -12.90
C PRO A 393 6.48 -34.62 -11.59
N LYS A 394 7.19 -34.57 -10.45
CA LYS A 394 6.56 -34.26 -9.18
C LYS A 394 5.90 -32.87 -9.27
N LEU A 395 4.58 -32.83 -9.15
CA LEU A 395 3.91 -31.68 -8.60
C LEU A 395 4.24 -31.68 -7.11
N ASP A 396 5.08 -30.75 -6.67
CA ASP A 396 5.26 -30.52 -5.24
C ASP A 396 3.92 -30.06 -4.66
N GLU A 397 3.35 -30.88 -3.77
CA GLU A 397 2.10 -30.54 -3.08
C GLU A 397 2.31 -29.23 -2.33
N VAL A 398 1.57 -28.18 -2.71
CA VAL A 398 1.56 -26.92 -1.96
C VAL A 398 0.98 -27.23 -0.59
N ALA A 399 1.87 -27.36 0.40
CA ALA A 399 1.54 -27.80 1.75
C ALA A 399 0.69 -26.76 2.48
N LEU A 400 -0.62 -26.79 2.24
CA LEU A 400 -1.60 -25.95 2.90
C LEU A 400 -1.92 -26.51 4.30
N THR A 401 -1.89 -25.62 5.28
CA THR A 401 -2.31 -25.88 6.66
C THR A 401 -3.67 -25.22 6.88
N ASN A 402 -4.63 -25.97 7.42
CA ASN A 402 -5.95 -25.44 7.76
C ASN A 402 -5.94 -24.83 9.17
N TYR A 403 -6.17 -23.52 9.25
CA TYR A 403 -6.31 -22.79 10.51
C TYR A 403 -7.78 -22.58 10.84
N GLY A 404 -8.18 -22.86 12.08
CA GLY A 404 -9.52 -22.57 12.58
C GLY A 404 -9.52 -21.18 13.21
N ILE A 405 -10.20 -20.22 12.58
CA ILE A 405 -10.33 -18.86 13.10
C ILE A 405 -11.66 -18.78 13.85
N PHE A 406 -11.56 -18.73 15.18
CA PHE A 406 -12.68 -18.75 16.11
C PHE A 406 -13.06 -17.34 16.53
N HIS A 407 -14.27 -16.92 16.13
CA HIS A 407 -14.87 -15.67 16.59
C HIS A 407 -15.52 -15.86 17.98
N PRO A 408 -15.47 -14.85 18.87
CA PRO A 408 -16.30 -14.79 20.07
C PRO A 408 -17.78 -15.09 19.75
N PRO A 409 -18.41 -16.12 20.37
CA PRO A 409 -19.74 -16.58 19.97
C PRO A 409 -20.82 -15.49 20.00
N GLU A 410 -20.72 -14.51 20.92
CA GLU A 410 -21.70 -13.42 21.02
C GLU A 410 -21.61 -12.42 19.85
N MET A 411 -20.56 -12.48 19.01
CA MET A 411 -20.54 -11.70 17.78
C MET A 411 -21.53 -12.22 16.73
N GLY A 412 -21.93 -13.50 16.79
CA GLY A 412 -22.82 -14.13 15.80
C GLY A 412 -22.13 -14.50 14.47
N ILE A 413 -20.80 -14.42 14.42
CA ILE A 413 -19.99 -14.76 13.24
C ILE A 413 -19.56 -16.24 13.37
N PRO A 414 -19.80 -17.10 12.37
CA PRO A 414 -19.37 -18.50 12.43
C PRO A 414 -17.84 -18.62 12.44
N PRO A 415 -17.27 -19.72 12.96
CA PRO A 415 -15.85 -20.03 12.74
C PRO A 415 -15.55 -20.19 11.26
N MET A 416 -14.38 -19.75 10.81
CA MET A 416 -13.92 -19.94 9.43
C MET A 416 -12.68 -20.83 9.39
N ILE A 417 -12.56 -21.65 8.34
CA ILE A 417 -11.35 -22.42 8.04
C ILE A 417 -10.57 -21.68 6.96
N LEU A 418 -9.28 -21.44 7.21
CA LEU A 418 -8.40 -20.74 6.28
C LEU A 418 -7.21 -21.63 5.90
N SER A 419 -7.10 -21.98 4.61
CA SER A 419 -6.06 -22.87 4.07
C SER A 419 -4.86 -22.06 3.60
N LEU A 420 -3.79 -22.04 4.40
CA LEU A 420 -2.61 -21.18 4.19
C LEU A 420 -1.33 -21.98 3.92
N PRO A 421 -0.37 -21.46 3.12
CA PRO A 421 0.92 -22.12 2.91
C PRO A 421 1.69 -22.34 4.22
N LYS A 422 2.35 -23.50 4.34
CA LYS A 422 3.37 -23.76 5.38
C LYS A 422 4.57 -22.82 5.19
N PRO A 423 5.19 -22.29 6.27
CA PRO A 423 6.48 -21.61 6.19
C PRO A 423 7.58 -22.48 5.56
N PRO A 424 8.40 -21.96 4.63
CA PRO A 424 9.57 -22.65 4.12
C PRO A 424 10.59 -22.98 5.23
N GLU A 425 11.21 -24.16 5.14
CA GLU A 425 12.18 -24.64 6.13
C GLU A 425 13.54 -23.94 6.02
N LYS A 426 13.87 -23.40 4.84
CA LYS A 426 15.05 -22.58 4.57
C LYS A 426 14.62 -21.15 4.33
N CYS A 427 15.39 -20.20 4.86
CA CYS A 427 15.19 -18.78 4.58
C CYS A 427 15.74 -18.38 3.21
N THR A 428 15.23 -17.27 2.66
CA THR A 428 15.63 -16.68 1.38
C THR A 428 16.45 -15.41 1.64
N PRO A 429 17.78 -15.41 1.41
CA PRO A 429 18.62 -14.23 1.60
C PRO A 429 18.15 -13.02 0.76
N PRO A 430 18.40 -11.76 1.18
CA PRO A 430 17.93 -10.57 0.46
C PRO A 430 18.34 -10.51 -1.01
N ASN A 431 19.54 -11.01 -1.36
CA ASN A 431 20.03 -11.07 -2.75
C ASN A 431 19.46 -12.24 -3.58
N GLN A 432 18.57 -13.05 -3.01
CA GLN A 432 17.84 -14.13 -3.68
C GLN A 432 16.32 -13.88 -3.72
N VAL A 433 15.85 -12.78 -3.16
CA VAL A 433 14.47 -12.31 -3.35
C VAL A 433 14.36 -11.65 -4.73
N GLY A 434 13.49 -12.17 -5.58
CA GLY A 434 13.20 -11.58 -6.88
C GLY A 434 12.39 -10.28 -6.78
N GLU A 435 12.37 -9.49 -7.86
CA GLU A 435 11.59 -8.25 -7.96
C GLU A 435 10.10 -8.45 -7.61
N VAL A 436 9.56 -9.63 -7.91
CA VAL A 436 8.25 -10.11 -7.49
C VAL A 436 8.37 -11.51 -6.87
N ILE A 437 7.81 -11.66 -5.67
CA ILE A 437 7.67 -12.90 -4.92
C ILE A 437 6.43 -13.63 -5.43
N THR A 438 6.66 -14.73 -6.16
CA THR A 438 5.62 -15.60 -6.76
C THR A 438 5.49 -16.96 -6.07
N GLN A 439 6.34 -17.23 -5.07
CA GLN A 439 6.37 -18.45 -4.26
C GLN A 439 6.64 -18.07 -2.80
N SER A 440 6.26 -18.93 -1.85
CA SER A 440 6.43 -18.64 -0.42
C SER A 440 7.90 -18.51 -0.02
N ILE A 441 8.23 -17.49 0.78
CA ILE A 441 9.59 -17.23 1.30
C ILE A 441 9.57 -17.05 2.82
N LYS A 442 10.68 -17.41 3.46
CA LYS A 442 10.96 -17.10 4.87
C LYS A 442 12.15 -16.14 4.93
N LEU A 443 12.07 -15.08 5.71
CA LEU A 443 13.17 -14.12 5.86
C LEU A 443 14.31 -14.73 6.70
N CYS A 444 15.55 -14.34 6.42
CA CYS A 444 16.73 -14.81 7.13
C CYS A 444 17.01 -13.96 8.37
N PRO A 445 17.45 -14.56 9.50
CA PRO A 445 17.83 -13.83 10.71
C PRO A 445 18.82 -12.69 10.43
N ASN A 446 18.70 -11.60 11.20
CA ASN A 446 19.54 -10.40 11.17
C ASN A 446 19.69 -9.73 9.77
N SER A 447 18.83 -10.08 8.82
CA SER A 447 18.92 -9.61 7.43
C SER A 447 17.98 -8.43 7.18
N VAL A 448 18.39 -7.50 6.32
CA VAL A 448 17.58 -6.34 5.93
C VAL A 448 17.06 -6.52 4.51
N TYR A 449 15.75 -6.34 4.35
CA TYR A 449 15.01 -6.43 3.09
C TYR A 449 14.39 -5.07 2.74
N LEU A 450 14.24 -4.80 1.45
CA LEU A 450 13.65 -3.56 0.91
C LEU A 450 12.53 -3.93 -0.07
N ASN A 451 11.43 -3.16 -0.07
CA ASN A 451 10.40 -3.14 -1.12
C ASN A 451 9.92 -4.53 -1.59
N LEU A 452 9.46 -5.36 -0.66
CA LEU A 452 9.01 -6.74 -0.95
C LEU A 452 7.68 -6.73 -1.72
N ASN A 453 7.67 -7.15 -2.99
CA ASN A 453 6.44 -7.21 -3.79
C ASN A 453 5.95 -8.66 -3.90
N VAL A 454 4.75 -8.96 -3.42
CA VAL A 454 4.09 -10.27 -3.53
C VAL A 454 2.96 -10.16 -4.54
N ALA A 455 2.91 -11.06 -5.53
CA ALA A 455 1.82 -11.11 -6.49
C ALA A 455 1.45 -12.56 -6.84
N GLY A 456 0.18 -12.93 -6.61
CA GLY A 456 -0.33 -14.24 -6.98
C GLY A 456 -1.38 -14.78 -6.00
N SER A 457 -1.43 -16.11 -5.88
CA SER A 457 -2.43 -16.83 -5.08
C SER A 457 -1.75 -17.87 -4.17
N GLY A 458 -2.08 -17.89 -2.89
CA GLY A 458 -1.56 -18.90 -1.94
C GLY A 458 -0.10 -18.71 -1.50
N ILE A 459 0.45 -17.49 -1.60
CA ILE A 459 1.87 -17.17 -1.33
C ILE A 459 2.04 -16.64 0.10
N GLY A 460 3.04 -17.14 0.82
CA GLY A 460 3.38 -16.70 2.18
C GLY A 460 4.74 -16.00 2.29
N VAL A 461 4.79 -14.90 3.03
CA VAL A 461 6.03 -14.21 3.44
C VAL A 461 6.11 -14.27 4.96
N PHE A 462 7.09 -15.02 5.45
CA PHE A 462 7.24 -15.36 6.87
C PHE A 462 8.49 -14.71 7.48
N GLY A 463 8.39 -14.21 8.71
CA GLY A 463 9.55 -13.76 9.48
C GLY A 463 10.53 -14.88 9.82
N ASP A 464 11.72 -14.51 10.31
CA ASP A 464 12.62 -15.44 10.95
C ASP A 464 12.13 -15.79 12.36
N ASP A 465 12.49 -16.96 12.88
CA ASP A 465 11.99 -17.45 14.19
C ASP A 465 12.47 -16.60 15.38
N ALA A 466 13.47 -15.73 15.19
CA ALA A 466 13.98 -14.81 16.20
C ALA A 466 13.43 -13.37 16.08
N GLY A 467 12.58 -13.07 15.09
CA GLY A 467 12.03 -11.71 14.88
C GLY A 467 13.11 -10.65 14.63
N SER A 468 14.22 -11.05 14.02
CA SER A 468 15.44 -10.25 13.82
C SER A 468 15.61 -9.73 12.39
N ALA A 469 14.92 -10.31 11.40
CA ALA A 469 14.85 -9.82 10.03
C ALA A 469 14.02 -8.53 9.96
N ILE A 470 14.51 -7.54 9.23
CA ILE A 470 13.85 -6.23 9.09
C ILE A 470 13.45 -6.01 7.63
N VAL A 471 12.18 -5.71 7.38
CA VAL A 471 11.73 -5.12 6.11
C VAL A 471 11.71 -3.60 6.28
N LYS A 472 12.49 -2.84 5.51
CA LYS A 472 12.46 -1.37 5.57
C LYS A 472 11.53 -0.77 4.52
N GLY A 473 10.81 0.28 4.93
CA GLY A 473 10.04 1.14 4.04
C GLY A 473 10.51 2.59 4.10
N GLU A 474 10.41 3.28 2.97
CA GLU A 474 10.72 4.71 2.89
C GLU A 474 9.44 5.55 2.89
N GLY A 475 9.61 6.86 2.99
CA GLY A 475 8.50 7.78 2.79
C GLY A 475 7.95 7.63 1.37
N ARG A 476 6.62 7.57 1.23
CA ARG A 476 5.92 7.47 -0.06
C ARG A 476 6.17 6.21 -0.89
N SER A 477 6.71 5.16 -0.27
CA SER A 477 6.71 3.78 -0.77
C SER A 477 6.20 2.83 0.32
N PHE A 478 5.78 1.60 -0.02
CA PHE A 478 5.45 0.58 0.98
C PHE A 478 6.61 -0.41 1.10
N ALA A 479 7.03 -0.71 2.34
CA ALA A 479 8.03 -1.73 2.66
C ALA A 479 7.67 -3.11 2.07
N LEU A 480 6.38 -3.42 2.03
CA LEU A 480 5.83 -4.62 1.40
C LEU A 480 4.51 -4.28 0.68
N THR A 481 4.39 -4.68 -0.59
CA THR A 481 3.14 -4.62 -1.35
C THR A 481 2.68 -6.05 -1.68
N ALA A 482 1.44 -6.40 -1.40
CA ALA A 482 0.88 -7.74 -1.58
C ALA A 482 -0.43 -7.68 -2.38
N VAL A 483 -0.49 -8.38 -3.51
CA VAL A 483 -1.61 -8.33 -4.47
C VAL A 483 -2.09 -9.73 -4.85
N GLY A 484 -3.40 -9.98 -4.81
CA GLY A 484 -4.01 -11.23 -5.27
C GLY A 484 -4.93 -11.88 -4.23
N GLU A 485 -4.64 -13.10 -3.80
CA GLU A 485 -5.54 -13.84 -2.89
C GLU A 485 -4.83 -14.92 -2.06
N ARG A 486 -5.46 -15.33 -0.95
CA ARG A 486 -4.97 -16.42 -0.07
C ARG A 486 -3.52 -16.22 0.39
N LEU A 487 -3.11 -14.96 0.54
CA LEU A 487 -1.75 -14.57 0.91
C LEU A 487 -1.56 -14.71 2.42
N THR A 488 -0.32 -14.96 2.86
CA THR A 488 0.05 -14.98 4.28
C THR A 488 1.20 -14.02 4.53
N LEU A 489 1.00 -13.04 5.41
CA LEU A 489 2.06 -12.17 5.92
C LEU A 489 2.16 -12.42 7.42
N GLN A 490 3.22 -13.09 7.87
CA GLN A 490 3.27 -13.62 9.26
C GLN A 490 4.61 -13.37 9.95
N GLY A 491 4.57 -12.87 11.18
CA GLY A 491 5.74 -12.66 12.04
C GLY A 491 6.75 -11.63 11.52
N LEU A 492 6.35 -10.79 10.56
CA LEU A 492 7.23 -9.82 9.92
C LEU A 492 7.50 -8.62 10.83
N LYS A 493 8.72 -8.08 10.78
CA LYS A 493 9.11 -6.86 11.47
C LYS A 493 9.46 -5.77 10.45
N VAL A 494 8.58 -4.78 10.34
CA VAL A 494 8.65 -3.70 9.37
C VAL A 494 9.08 -2.41 10.07
N GLN A 495 10.10 -1.73 9.54
CA GLN A 495 10.62 -0.48 10.09
C GLN A 495 10.66 0.60 9.01
N SER A 496 9.83 1.63 9.14
CA SER A 496 9.61 2.60 8.06
C SER A 496 9.75 4.05 8.51
N SER A 497 10.12 4.93 7.58
CA SER A 497 10.20 6.37 7.80
C SER A 497 9.06 7.12 7.10
N THR A 498 8.55 8.17 7.74
CA THR A 498 7.61 9.12 7.15
C THR A 498 8.34 10.04 6.18
N ASP A 499 7.71 10.42 5.06
CA ASP A 499 8.31 11.41 4.16
C ASP A 499 8.32 12.81 4.81
N PRO A 500 9.42 13.58 4.70
CA PRO A 500 9.49 14.95 5.22
C PRO A 500 8.41 15.90 4.68
N LEU A 501 7.93 15.68 3.46
CA LEU A 501 6.82 16.44 2.85
C LEU A 501 5.49 16.15 3.58
N ASP A 502 5.34 14.97 4.14
CA ASP A 502 4.13 14.49 4.82
C ASP A 502 4.11 14.82 6.32
N ALA A 503 5.27 15.13 6.90
CA ALA A 503 5.47 15.27 8.34
C ALA A 503 4.66 16.39 9.04
N ASN A 504 4.25 17.45 8.32
CA ASN A 504 3.56 18.62 8.91
C ASN A 504 2.32 19.11 8.13
N ILE A 505 1.92 18.43 7.05
CA ILE A 505 0.76 18.79 6.22
C ILE A 505 -0.53 18.11 6.69
N TRP A 506 -1.69 18.58 6.26
CA TRP A 506 -2.91 17.78 6.31
C TRP A 506 -2.75 16.53 5.42
N LEU A 507 -3.13 15.35 5.89
CA LEU A 507 -3.09 14.13 5.09
C LEU A 507 -4.44 13.92 4.40
N CYS A 508 -4.44 13.51 3.15
CA CYS A 508 -5.66 13.18 2.43
C CYS A 508 -6.04 11.72 2.68
N GLN A 509 -7.22 11.48 3.27
CA GLN A 509 -7.74 10.11 3.42
C GLN A 509 -8.31 9.53 2.12
N TYR A 510 -8.66 10.38 1.15
CA TYR A 510 -9.26 10.00 -0.14
C TYR A 510 -8.17 9.80 -1.22
N GLU A 511 -8.55 9.53 -2.47
CA GLU A 511 -7.61 9.48 -3.62
C GLU A 511 -6.99 10.85 -3.95
N LYS A 512 -7.73 11.92 -3.68
CA LYS A 512 -7.38 13.31 -3.92
C LYS A 512 -8.23 14.17 -2.99
N CYS A 513 -7.65 15.23 -2.42
CA CYS A 513 -8.38 16.17 -1.56
C CYS A 513 -8.25 17.60 -2.08
N GLY A 514 -9.38 18.29 -2.23
CA GLY A 514 -9.45 19.61 -2.85
C GLY A 514 -9.36 19.60 -4.38
N ASP A 515 -9.61 20.76 -4.96
CA ASP A 515 -9.80 20.93 -6.41
C ASP A 515 -8.59 21.53 -7.15
N GLY A 516 -8.61 21.38 -8.48
CA GLY A 516 -7.64 22.02 -9.36
C GLY A 516 -6.20 21.52 -9.18
N PRO A 517 -5.19 22.39 -9.36
CA PRO A 517 -3.77 22.04 -9.33
C PRO A 517 -3.15 22.03 -7.93
N ASN A 518 -3.80 22.62 -6.92
CA ASN A 518 -3.29 22.72 -5.55
C ASN A 518 -3.73 21.57 -4.64
N ALA A 519 -4.43 20.58 -5.21
CA ALA A 519 -5.04 19.47 -4.50
C ALA A 519 -4.02 18.44 -4.01
N PHE A 520 -4.30 17.85 -2.85
CA PHE A 520 -3.38 16.96 -2.15
C PHE A 520 -3.42 15.53 -2.71
N PRO A 521 -2.27 14.84 -2.81
CA PRO A 521 -2.20 13.43 -3.19
C PRO A 521 -2.85 12.54 -2.13
N GLY A 522 -3.48 11.45 -2.56
CA GLY A 522 -4.26 10.56 -1.70
C GLY A 522 -3.47 9.62 -0.78
N SER A 523 -4.21 9.01 0.15
CA SER A 523 -3.73 8.16 1.25
C SER A 523 -2.68 7.12 0.87
N THR A 524 -2.86 6.41 -0.25
CA THR A 524 -1.94 5.36 -0.71
C THR A 524 -0.60 5.88 -1.23
N ILE A 525 -0.46 7.19 -1.46
CA ILE A 525 0.81 7.80 -1.91
C ILE A 525 1.77 7.99 -0.73
N TYR A 526 1.29 8.02 0.52
CA TYR A 526 2.15 8.33 1.68
C TYR A 526 3.01 7.14 2.18
N GLY A 527 2.59 5.90 1.90
CA GLY A 527 3.39 4.71 2.17
C GLY A 527 3.75 4.47 3.64
N GLY A 528 4.91 3.85 3.87
CA GLY A 528 5.40 3.38 5.16
C GLY A 528 5.50 1.86 5.22
N GLY A 529 4.50 1.20 5.80
CA GLY A 529 4.48 -0.22 6.11
C GLY A 529 4.02 -1.11 4.96
N ILE A 530 2.85 -1.73 5.11
CA ILE A 530 2.32 -2.76 4.21
C ILE A 530 1.15 -2.23 3.38
N LEU A 531 1.10 -2.57 2.08
CA LEU A 531 -0.07 -2.39 1.21
C LEU A 531 -0.64 -3.75 0.80
N LEU A 532 -1.85 -4.07 1.26
CA LEU A 532 -2.61 -5.26 0.91
C LEU A 532 -3.72 -4.92 -0.10
N LYS A 533 -3.64 -5.51 -1.29
CA LYS A 533 -4.65 -5.50 -2.35
C LYS A 533 -5.03 -6.95 -2.66
N ALA A 534 -5.52 -7.64 -1.64
CA ALA A 534 -5.79 -9.06 -1.71
C ALA A 534 -7.05 -9.45 -0.92
N SER A 535 -7.56 -10.65 -1.22
CA SER A 535 -8.71 -11.26 -0.55
C SER A 535 -8.34 -12.61 0.09
N GLN A 536 -9.17 -13.11 1.01
CA GLN A 536 -8.97 -14.39 1.71
C GLN A 536 -7.59 -14.54 2.37
N SER A 537 -6.94 -13.43 2.75
CA SER A 537 -5.53 -13.39 3.16
C SER A 537 -5.37 -13.18 4.67
N LEU A 538 -4.29 -13.71 5.26
CA LEU A 538 -3.93 -13.51 6.67
C LEU A 538 -2.76 -12.53 6.81
N VAL A 539 -2.92 -11.54 7.67
CA VAL A 539 -1.82 -10.72 8.24
C VAL A 539 -1.78 -11.02 9.74
N SER A 540 -0.74 -11.68 10.22
CA SER A 540 -0.67 -12.18 11.60
C SER A 540 0.66 -11.94 12.32
N ASP A 541 0.59 -11.50 13.57
CA ASP A 541 1.73 -11.29 14.46
C ASP A 541 2.84 -10.38 13.85
N VAL A 542 2.47 -9.53 12.88
CA VAL A 542 3.36 -8.55 12.23
C VAL A 542 3.54 -7.34 13.14
N THR A 543 4.77 -6.85 13.27
CA THR A 543 5.07 -5.56 13.92
C THR A 543 5.48 -4.53 12.87
N VAL A 544 4.82 -3.36 12.85
CA VAL A 544 5.15 -2.24 11.95
C VAL A 544 5.41 -0.98 12.76
N SER A 545 6.65 -0.49 12.75
CA SER A 545 7.06 0.74 13.45
C SER A 545 7.38 1.87 12.48
N GLY A 546 6.74 3.03 12.68
CA GLY A 546 6.93 4.23 11.87
C GLY A 546 6.22 4.21 10.52
N GLY A 547 6.59 5.15 9.65
CA GLY A 547 5.93 5.43 8.37
C GLY A 547 4.60 6.18 8.52
N THR A 548 4.01 6.61 7.41
CA THR A 548 2.69 7.27 7.44
C THR A 548 1.56 6.26 7.67
N THR A 549 1.62 5.11 7.00
CA THR A 549 0.58 4.07 7.06
C THR A 549 1.18 2.73 7.47
N GLY A 550 0.63 2.07 8.48
CA GLY A 550 1.13 0.80 9.01
C GLY A 550 0.70 -0.39 8.16
N LEU A 551 -0.62 -0.58 8.01
CA LEU A 551 -1.23 -1.49 7.05
C LEU A 551 -2.34 -0.76 6.27
N ALA A 552 -2.16 -0.60 4.96
CA ALA A 552 -3.19 -0.15 4.03
C ALA A 552 -3.90 -1.37 3.40
N ILE A 553 -5.22 -1.46 3.50
CA ILE A 553 -6.02 -2.48 2.79
C ILE A 553 -6.98 -1.81 1.81
N ILE A 554 -6.86 -2.12 0.52
CA ILE A 554 -7.64 -1.50 -0.56
C ILE A 554 -8.35 -2.58 -1.37
N SER A 555 -9.68 -2.49 -1.47
CA SER A 555 -10.54 -3.38 -2.28
C SER A 555 -10.40 -4.89 -1.98
N GLY A 556 -9.99 -5.24 -0.76
CA GLY A 556 -9.81 -6.64 -0.31
C GLY A 556 -11.02 -7.19 0.45
N ALA A 557 -11.33 -8.48 0.25
CA ALA A 557 -12.45 -9.16 0.89
C ALA A 557 -12.02 -10.39 1.73
N ASP A 558 -12.77 -10.73 2.77
CA ASP A 558 -12.57 -11.97 3.55
C ASP A 558 -11.17 -12.13 4.20
N ASN A 559 -10.48 -11.02 4.49
CA ASN A 559 -9.15 -11.03 5.09
C ASN A 559 -9.19 -11.03 6.63
N TYR A 560 -8.13 -11.60 7.21
CA TYR A 560 -7.91 -11.68 8.65
C TYR A 560 -6.66 -10.90 9.05
N ILE A 561 -6.82 -10.02 10.04
CA ILE A 561 -5.78 -9.14 10.56
C ILE A 561 -5.71 -9.41 12.07
N ILE A 562 -4.77 -10.27 12.49
CA ILE A 562 -4.76 -10.88 13.83
C ILE A 562 -3.44 -10.62 14.59
N ASN A 563 -3.52 -10.21 15.87
CA ASN A 563 -2.37 -10.05 16.79
C ASN A 563 -1.24 -9.09 16.32
N ASN A 564 -1.49 -8.23 15.33
CA ASN A 564 -0.46 -7.34 14.78
C ASN A 564 -0.21 -6.13 15.70
N ARG A 565 1.00 -5.56 15.65
CA ARG A 565 1.43 -4.42 16.47
C ARG A 565 1.86 -3.26 15.57
N PHE A 566 1.10 -2.19 15.60
CA PHE A 566 1.36 -0.97 14.83
C PHE A 566 1.80 0.13 15.80
N LEU A 567 2.98 0.70 15.56
CA LEU A 567 3.69 1.58 16.48
C LEU A 567 4.10 2.88 15.78
N TYR A 568 3.71 4.03 16.34
CA TYR A 568 4.21 5.36 15.98
C TYR A 568 4.02 5.76 14.49
N GLN A 569 2.90 5.36 13.87
CA GLN A 569 2.55 5.85 12.53
C GLN A 569 2.21 7.35 12.56
N THR A 570 2.67 8.11 11.56
CA THR A 570 2.33 9.54 11.46
C THR A 570 1.00 9.81 10.76
N GLY A 571 0.37 8.79 10.18
CA GLY A 571 -0.98 8.86 9.61
C GLY A 571 -1.88 7.84 10.30
N TRP A 572 -1.87 6.61 9.80
CA TRP A 572 -2.82 5.56 10.24
C TRP A 572 -2.08 4.27 10.57
N SER A 573 -2.30 3.70 11.76
CA SER A 573 -1.77 2.36 12.06
C SER A 573 -2.41 1.30 11.15
N SER A 574 -3.72 1.39 10.92
CA SER A 574 -4.42 0.68 9.85
C SER A 574 -5.33 1.63 9.06
N TYR A 575 -5.16 1.65 7.73
CA TYR A 575 -5.95 2.44 6.79
C TYR A 575 -6.70 1.49 5.84
N ASN A 576 -8.01 1.68 5.67
CA ASN A 576 -8.84 0.71 4.96
C ASN A 576 -9.83 1.41 4.03
N ARG A 577 -9.96 0.92 2.79
CA ARG A 577 -10.88 1.52 1.81
C ARG A 577 -11.50 0.48 0.87
N TYR A 578 -12.82 0.52 0.76
CA TYR A 578 -13.63 -0.42 -0.04
C TYR A 578 -13.40 -1.90 0.31
N ILE A 579 -13.17 -2.20 1.58
CA ILE A 579 -12.99 -3.56 2.07
C ILE A 579 -14.31 -4.16 2.58
N THR A 580 -14.47 -5.47 2.40
CA THR A 580 -15.73 -6.18 2.66
C THR A 580 -15.48 -7.46 3.47
N ARG A 581 -16.21 -7.73 4.55
CA ARG A 581 -16.02 -8.93 5.40
C ARG A 581 -14.56 -9.12 5.86
N ASN A 582 -13.93 -8.07 6.37
CA ASN A 582 -12.56 -8.15 6.92
C ASN A 582 -12.64 -8.17 8.46
N TYR A 583 -11.76 -8.96 9.09
CA TYR A 583 -11.80 -9.26 10.52
C TYR A 583 -10.52 -8.79 11.21
N PHE A 584 -10.64 -7.81 12.11
CA PHE A 584 -9.53 -7.25 12.88
C PHE A 584 -9.61 -7.75 14.32
N MET A 585 -8.67 -8.62 14.73
CA MET A 585 -8.74 -9.37 15.99
C MET A 585 -7.45 -9.20 16.82
N GLY A 586 -7.54 -8.69 18.05
CA GLY A 586 -6.41 -8.65 19.00
C GLY A 586 -5.22 -7.77 18.58
N ASN A 587 -5.39 -6.81 17.68
CA ASN A 587 -4.31 -5.94 17.22
C ASN A 587 -4.05 -4.79 18.20
N ALA A 588 -2.81 -4.32 18.25
CA ALA A 588 -2.37 -3.16 19.00
C ALA A 588 -2.09 -1.98 18.05
N LEU A 589 -2.77 -0.85 18.26
CA LEU A 589 -2.79 0.34 17.40
C LEU A 589 -2.27 1.56 18.17
N LEU A 590 -0.94 1.65 18.32
CA LEU A 590 -0.31 2.46 19.36
C LEU A 590 0.38 3.71 18.79
N TYR A 591 -0.03 4.87 19.30
CA TYR A 591 0.56 6.18 19.07
C TYR A 591 0.54 6.65 17.59
N ALA A 592 -0.53 6.34 16.87
CA ALA A 592 -0.78 6.89 15.54
C ALA A 592 -1.26 8.36 15.65
N ASN A 593 -0.31 9.29 15.83
CA ASN A 593 -0.58 10.66 16.29
C ASN A 593 0.54 11.64 15.91
N ARG A 594 0.18 12.84 15.44
CA ARG A 594 1.11 13.95 15.16
C ARG A 594 0.41 15.30 15.13
N SER A 595 1.21 16.37 15.13
CA SER A 595 0.77 17.72 14.78
C SER A 595 0.72 17.97 13.27
N CYS A 596 0.00 19.01 12.82
CA CYS A 596 0.09 19.53 11.45
C CYS A 596 -0.43 20.98 11.32
N LYS A 597 -0.28 21.58 10.14
CA LYS A 597 -1.00 22.80 9.72
C LYS A 597 -2.26 22.48 8.92
N ALA A 598 -3.33 23.23 9.16
CA ALA A 598 -4.60 23.12 8.42
C ALA A 598 -4.44 23.53 6.94
N PRO A 599 -5.18 22.91 5.97
CA PRO A 599 -5.07 23.23 4.54
C PRO A 599 -5.33 24.70 4.21
N THR A 600 -6.24 25.33 4.95
CA THR A 600 -6.70 26.72 4.73
C THR A 600 -5.89 27.76 5.50
N GLY A 601 -4.79 27.36 6.15
CA GLY A 601 -3.99 28.23 7.02
C GLY A 601 -4.66 28.64 8.35
N LYS A 602 -5.93 28.28 8.57
CA LYS A 602 -6.75 28.68 9.72
C LYS A 602 -6.41 27.99 11.06
N GLY A 603 -5.27 27.30 11.18
CA GLY A 603 -4.86 26.69 12.44
C GLY A 603 -3.67 25.73 12.36
N PHE A 604 -3.17 25.40 13.56
CA PHE A 604 -2.20 24.34 13.81
C PHE A 604 -2.83 23.34 14.77
N PHE A 605 -2.86 22.08 14.37
CA PHE A 605 -3.31 20.98 15.22
C PHE A 605 -2.11 20.47 16.00
N GLN A 606 -2.14 20.57 17.33
CA GLN A 606 -1.04 20.12 18.20
C GLN A 606 -0.92 18.59 18.25
N SER A 607 -2.02 17.87 18.02
CA SER A 607 -2.11 16.42 17.98
C SER A 607 -3.22 15.97 17.04
N GLY A 608 -3.17 14.69 16.65
CA GLY A 608 -4.24 13.98 15.98
C GLY A 608 -4.58 14.36 14.54
N CYS A 609 -3.76 15.15 13.86
CA CYS A 609 -4.13 15.68 12.54
C CYS A 609 -4.31 14.60 11.46
N GLU A 610 -5.57 14.32 11.12
CA GLU A 610 -5.98 13.26 10.19
C GLU A 610 -5.45 11.87 10.56
N THR A 611 -5.09 11.63 11.83
CA THR A 611 -4.46 10.37 12.27
C THR A 611 -5.41 9.48 13.04
N ALA A 612 -5.38 8.17 12.76
CA ALA A 612 -6.19 7.18 13.46
C ALA A 612 -5.41 5.90 13.78
N GLY A 613 -5.77 5.23 14.88
CA GLY A 613 -5.34 3.85 15.10
C GLY A 613 -5.84 2.94 13.97
N TRP A 614 -7.15 2.99 13.71
CA TRP A 614 -7.79 2.30 12.59
C TRP A 614 -8.77 3.25 11.90
N VAL A 615 -8.73 3.35 10.57
CA VAL A 615 -9.69 4.11 9.76
C VAL A 615 -10.26 3.26 8.64
N CYS A 616 -11.54 3.46 8.30
CA CYS A 616 -12.26 2.78 7.23
C CYS A 616 -13.14 3.74 6.42
N ILE A 617 -13.10 3.64 5.09
CA ILE A 617 -13.88 4.44 4.13
C ILE A 617 -14.60 3.51 3.16
N GLY A 618 -15.93 3.64 3.03
CA GLY A 618 -16.73 2.80 2.15
C GLY A 618 -16.63 1.30 2.46
N CYS A 619 -16.52 0.94 3.74
CA CYS A 619 -16.31 -0.44 4.19
C CYS A 619 -17.63 -1.16 4.49
N VAL A 620 -17.68 -2.48 4.31
CA VAL A 620 -18.90 -3.30 4.46
C VAL A 620 -18.65 -4.56 5.29
N ASP A 621 -19.57 -4.90 6.20
CA ASP A 621 -19.56 -6.13 7.02
C ASP A 621 -18.24 -6.32 7.80
N ILE A 622 -17.78 -5.29 8.51
CA ILE A 622 -16.49 -5.31 9.20
C ILE A 622 -16.64 -5.72 10.66
N ALA A 623 -15.80 -6.64 11.13
CA ALA A 623 -15.72 -7.00 12.55
C ALA A 623 -14.39 -6.56 13.16
N LEU A 624 -14.45 -5.81 14.26
CA LEU A 624 -13.32 -5.48 15.10
C LEU A 624 -13.55 -6.07 16.49
N THR A 625 -12.65 -6.93 16.95
CA THR A 625 -12.74 -7.50 18.30
C THR A 625 -11.41 -7.57 19.04
N ASP A 626 -11.46 -7.36 20.36
CA ASP A 626 -10.34 -7.48 21.29
C ASP A 626 -9.10 -6.62 20.93
N ASN A 627 -9.24 -5.64 20.03
CA ASN A 627 -8.14 -4.74 19.66
C ASN A 627 -7.91 -3.68 20.76
N GLU A 628 -6.66 -3.29 20.98
CA GLU A 628 -6.30 -2.12 21.79
C GLU A 628 -5.80 -0.99 20.87
N CYS A 629 -6.30 0.22 21.11
CA CYS A 629 -5.73 1.45 20.58
C CYS A 629 -5.32 2.39 21.74
N ARG A 630 -4.16 3.05 21.60
CA ARG A 630 -3.54 3.83 22.69
C ARG A 630 -2.85 5.07 22.15
N GLY A 631 -3.18 6.26 22.66
CA GLY A 631 -2.49 7.52 22.35
C GLY A 631 -2.57 7.99 20.88
N SER A 632 -3.32 7.29 20.03
CA SER A 632 -3.58 7.63 18.63
C SER A 632 -4.60 8.78 18.54
N GLY A 633 -4.47 9.63 17.50
CA GLY A 633 -5.21 10.89 17.36
C GLY A 633 -6.71 10.75 17.56
N ASN A 634 -7.35 10.10 16.59
CA ASN A 634 -8.51 9.26 16.83
C ASN A 634 -8.04 7.82 17.08
N CYS A 635 -8.86 6.98 17.72
CA CYS A 635 -8.53 5.56 17.84
C CYS A 635 -9.18 4.69 16.77
N TYR A 636 -10.50 4.74 16.63
CA TYR A 636 -11.24 4.04 15.58
C TYR A 636 -12.09 5.05 14.81
N TYR A 637 -11.94 5.12 13.49
CA TYR A 637 -12.63 6.10 12.64
C TYR A 637 -13.35 5.39 11.48
N VAL A 638 -14.68 5.37 11.53
CA VAL A 638 -15.53 4.99 10.40
C VAL A 638 -15.90 6.28 9.67
N ASN A 639 -15.18 6.58 8.58
CA ASN A 639 -15.32 7.82 7.84
C ASN A 639 -16.27 7.63 6.64
N GLY A 640 -17.38 8.37 6.64
CA GLY A 640 -18.36 8.44 5.54
C GLY A 640 -18.36 9.76 4.79
N ASP A 641 -17.46 10.69 5.12
CA ASP A 641 -17.35 12.00 4.49
C ASP A 641 -17.06 11.86 2.98
N GLY A 642 -17.30 12.93 2.22
CA GLY A 642 -17.21 12.90 0.76
C GLY A 642 -18.27 12.02 0.07
N GLY A 643 -19.27 11.55 0.81
CA GLY A 643 -20.37 10.73 0.29
C GLY A 643 -20.04 9.24 0.15
N VAL A 644 -19.13 8.71 0.97
CA VAL A 644 -18.61 7.33 0.86
C VAL A 644 -18.93 6.52 2.15
N PRO A 645 -20.23 6.28 2.43
CA PRO A 645 -20.68 5.68 3.69
C PRO A 645 -20.16 4.25 3.90
N SER A 646 -19.86 3.90 5.15
CA SER A 646 -19.61 2.51 5.56
C SER A 646 -20.88 1.87 6.15
N PHE A 647 -20.96 0.53 6.09
CA PHE A 647 -22.13 -0.26 6.49
C PHE A 647 -21.72 -1.47 7.35
N ASN A 648 -22.53 -1.81 8.35
CA ASN A 648 -22.40 -3.02 9.16
C ASN A 648 -21.01 -3.17 9.82
N VAL A 649 -20.54 -2.12 10.52
CA VAL A 649 -19.24 -2.13 11.22
C VAL A 649 -19.46 -2.46 12.69
N LYS A 650 -18.96 -3.60 13.17
CA LYS A 650 -19.15 -4.10 14.54
C LYS A 650 -17.88 -3.97 15.38
N PHE A 651 -17.94 -3.11 16.40
CA PHE A 651 -16.95 -3.03 17.47
C PHE A 651 -17.41 -3.85 18.68
N PHE A 652 -16.68 -4.94 18.99
CA PHE A 652 -16.97 -5.84 20.10
C PHE A 652 -15.75 -6.04 21.01
N ARG A 653 -15.80 -5.59 22.27
CA ARG A 653 -14.68 -5.67 23.25
C ARG A 653 -13.39 -4.94 22.85
N ASN A 654 -13.44 -3.94 21.97
CA ASN A 654 -12.26 -3.12 21.66
C ASN A 654 -12.00 -2.11 22.79
N THR A 655 -10.75 -1.68 22.93
CA THR A 655 -10.34 -0.73 23.97
C THR A 655 -9.59 0.46 23.39
N CYS A 656 -9.99 1.67 23.79
CA CYS A 656 -9.30 2.92 23.52
C CYS A 656 -8.78 3.54 24.82
N PHE A 657 -7.48 3.85 24.84
CA PHE A 657 -6.83 4.56 25.96
C PHE A 657 -6.15 5.85 25.50
N GLY A 658 -6.47 6.97 26.16
CA GLY A 658 -5.71 8.22 26.03
C GLY A 658 -5.74 8.88 24.65
N SER A 659 -6.85 8.77 23.92
CA SER A 659 -7.04 9.47 22.64
C SER A 659 -7.28 10.97 22.88
N PRO A 660 -6.47 11.88 22.29
CA PRO A 660 -6.62 13.32 22.48
C PRO A 660 -7.83 13.92 21.75
N HIS A 661 -8.38 13.21 20.76
CA HIS A 661 -9.65 13.55 20.10
C HIS A 661 -10.69 12.48 20.40
N ASN A 662 -11.09 11.68 19.40
CA ASN A 662 -12.22 10.77 19.48
C ASN A 662 -11.76 9.31 19.58
N CYS A 663 -12.12 8.65 20.68
CA CYS A 663 -11.86 7.21 20.80
C CYS A 663 -12.57 6.40 19.70
N TYR A 664 -13.83 6.72 19.40
CA TYR A 664 -14.60 6.16 18.29
C TYR A 664 -15.28 7.28 17.50
N GLU A 665 -14.82 7.59 16.29
CA GLU A 665 -15.47 8.53 15.39
C GLU A 665 -16.24 7.80 14.29
N VAL A 666 -17.48 8.25 14.03
CA VAL A 666 -18.36 7.69 13.01
C VAL A 666 -19.06 8.83 12.28
N THR A 667 -18.78 8.99 10.99
CA THR A 667 -19.44 9.98 10.12
C THR A 667 -20.21 9.30 8.99
N TYR A 668 -21.39 9.83 8.69
CA TYR A 668 -22.32 9.47 7.60
C TYR A 668 -22.48 7.96 7.30
N SER A 669 -22.37 7.08 8.30
CA SER A 669 -22.30 5.63 8.15
C SER A 669 -23.45 4.91 8.87
N LYS A 670 -23.74 3.65 8.51
CA LYS A 670 -24.93 2.93 8.99
C LYS A 670 -24.64 1.56 9.61
N ASN A 671 -25.55 1.12 10.47
CA ASN A 671 -25.46 -0.14 11.23
C ASN A 671 -24.11 -0.29 11.95
N VAL A 672 -23.63 0.78 12.58
CA VAL A 672 -22.38 0.72 13.35
C VAL A 672 -22.72 0.27 14.77
N TRP A 673 -22.19 -0.89 15.16
CA TRP A 673 -22.46 -1.56 16.43
C TRP A 673 -21.34 -1.30 17.44
N PHE A 674 -21.71 -0.95 18.68
CA PHE A 674 -20.81 -0.93 19.83
C PHE A 674 -21.33 -1.86 20.93
N GLU A 675 -20.62 -2.94 21.28
CA GLU A 675 -20.90 -3.78 22.47
C GLU A 675 -19.60 -4.07 23.25
N LYS A 676 -19.64 -3.99 24.58
CA LYS A 676 -18.53 -4.27 25.51
C LYS A 676 -17.24 -3.47 25.28
N ASN A 677 -17.26 -2.38 24.52
CA ASN A 677 -16.05 -1.58 24.25
C ASN A 677 -15.70 -0.67 25.43
N THR A 678 -14.44 -0.26 25.54
CA THR A 678 -13.98 0.72 26.55
C THR A 678 -13.34 1.92 25.89
N ALA A 679 -13.71 3.14 26.32
CA ALA A 679 -12.96 4.36 26.06
C ALA A 679 -12.61 5.00 27.41
N ALA A 680 -11.32 5.21 27.70
CA ALA A 680 -10.90 5.75 28.99
C ALA A 680 -9.56 6.51 28.94
N ARG A 681 -9.27 7.29 30.00
CA ARG A 681 -7.90 7.74 30.32
C ARG A 681 -6.95 6.55 30.36
N ASP A 682 -5.74 6.72 29.84
CA ASP A 682 -4.70 5.69 29.91
C ASP A 682 -4.21 5.50 31.38
N PRO A 683 -4.40 4.32 31.99
CA PRO A 683 -3.97 4.06 33.37
C PRO A 683 -2.46 3.81 33.52
N LYS A 684 -1.72 3.62 32.42
CA LYS A 684 -0.29 3.29 32.39
C LYS A 684 0.56 4.52 32.07
N THR A 685 0.16 5.32 31.09
CA THR A 685 0.88 6.55 30.68
C THR A 685 0.29 7.84 31.26
N GLY A 686 -0.96 7.80 31.73
CA GLY A 686 -1.68 9.00 32.17
C GLY A 686 -2.19 9.90 31.05
N LEU A 687 -2.10 9.49 29.78
CA LEU A 687 -2.72 10.21 28.66
C LEU A 687 -4.25 10.32 28.84
N GLU A 688 -4.77 11.54 28.77
CA GLU A 688 -6.21 11.79 28.90
C GLU A 688 -6.99 11.28 27.69
N CYS A 689 -8.19 10.72 27.94
CA CYS A 689 -9.18 10.56 26.89
C CYS A 689 -10.09 11.78 26.87
N ASN A 690 -10.18 12.43 25.70
CA ASN A 690 -11.03 13.61 25.52
C ASN A 690 -12.50 13.19 25.29
N TYR A 691 -12.81 12.62 24.11
CA TYR A 691 -14.14 12.14 23.76
C TYR A 691 -14.22 10.60 23.72
N PRO A 692 -15.26 10.00 24.33
CA PRO A 692 -15.49 8.56 24.22
C PRO A 692 -15.90 8.18 22.80
N PHE A 693 -16.67 9.05 22.13
CA PHE A 693 -17.07 8.90 20.74
C PHE A 693 -17.47 10.26 20.12
N TRP A 694 -17.52 10.29 18.79
CA TRP A 694 -18.13 11.36 17.99
C TRP A 694 -18.99 10.72 16.89
N VAL A 695 -20.28 11.06 16.84
CA VAL A 695 -21.27 10.42 15.96
C VAL A 695 -21.99 11.50 15.16
N GLY A 696 -21.58 11.70 13.92
CA GLY A 696 -22.16 12.68 12.99
C GLY A 696 -22.95 12.00 11.88
N GLY A 697 -24.21 12.40 11.65
CA GLY A 697 -25.03 11.93 10.53
C GLY A 697 -25.18 10.41 10.38
N SER A 698 -24.98 9.63 11.45
CA SER A 698 -24.76 8.18 11.41
C SER A 698 -25.77 7.37 12.21
N GLU A 699 -26.07 6.17 11.73
CA GLU A 699 -26.95 5.19 12.38
C GLU A 699 -26.13 4.23 13.24
N ILE A 700 -26.17 4.48 14.55
CA ILE A 700 -25.47 3.69 15.59
C ILE A 700 -26.46 2.82 16.35
N VAL A 701 -26.11 1.55 16.53
CA VAL A 701 -26.85 0.62 17.39
C VAL A 701 -26.01 0.31 18.63
N TRP A 702 -26.47 0.81 19.78
CA TRP A 702 -25.79 0.68 21.06
C TRP A 702 -26.12 -0.65 21.71
N GLY A 703 -25.14 -1.54 21.78
CA GLY A 703 -25.16 -2.75 22.59
C GLY A 703 -24.85 -2.47 24.06
N ARG A 704 -24.88 -3.55 24.84
CA ARG A 704 -24.63 -3.57 26.29
C ARG A 704 -23.15 -3.36 26.66
N ASP A 705 -22.93 -3.17 27.95
CA ASP A 705 -21.64 -3.29 28.64
C ASP A 705 -20.50 -2.37 28.14
N ASN A 706 -20.80 -1.34 27.34
CA ASN A 706 -19.79 -0.37 26.91
C ASN A 706 -19.43 0.59 28.07
N ASN A 707 -18.14 0.85 28.25
CA ASN A 707 -17.59 1.71 29.31
C ASN A 707 -17.01 3.00 28.72
N TRP A 708 -17.60 4.15 29.05
CA TRP A 708 -17.27 5.45 28.46
C TRP A 708 -16.71 6.43 29.51
N ALA A 709 -15.50 6.15 30.00
CA ALA A 709 -14.81 6.86 31.08
C ALA A 709 -13.81 7.93 30.58
N CYS A 710 -14.29 8.81 29.69
CA CYS A 710 -13.52 9.92 29.12
C CYS A 710 -13.96 11.29 29.69
N THR A 711 -13.17 12.33 29.44
CA THR A 711 -13.37 13.68 30.00
C THR A 711 -14.71 14.30 29.60
N VAL A 712 -15.16 14.07 28.36
CA VAL A 712 -16.50 14.44 27.90
C VAL A 712 -17.46 13.27 28.15
N SER A 713 -18.53 13.52 28.93
CA SER A 713 -19.55 12.49 29.20
C SER A 713 -20.29 12.05 27.93
N PRO A 714 -20.80 10.80 27.85
CA PRO A 714 -21.50 10.26 26.67
C PRO A 714 -22.62 11.16 26.14
N ASP A 715 -23.46 11.72 27.02
CA ASP A 715 -24.56 12.59 26.61
C ASP A 715 -24.08 13.91 26.00
N ARG A 716 -22.97 14.46 26.52
CA ARG A 716 -22.35 15.69 25.98
C ARG A 716 -21.64 15.41 24.66
N ALA A 717 -21.00 14.25 24.53
CA ALA A 717 -20.39 13.81 23.28
C ALA A 717 -21.44 13.65 22.18
N LYS A 718 -22.52 12.91 22.48
CA LYS A 718 -23.67 12.71 21.58
C LYS A 718 -24.34 14.02 21.18
N ALA A 719 -24.68 14.89 22.14
CA ALA A 719 -25.35 16.17 21.85
C ALA A 719 -24.48 17.08 20.96
N ARG A 720 -23.17 17.13 21.21
CA ARG A 720 -22.22 17.90 20.38
C ARG A 720 -22.15 17.36 18.96
N SER A 721 -21.95 16.05 18.78
CA SER A 721 -21.77 15.48 17.44
C SER A 721 -23.07 15.52 16.61
N GLN A 722 -24.24 15.38 17.23
CA GLN A 722 -25.53 15.63 16.58
C GLN A 722 -25.63 17.09 16.11
N SER A 723 -25.40 18.07 17.00
CA SER A 723 -25.48 19.50 16.65
C SER A 723 -24.49 19.93 15.55
N SER A 724 -23.39 19.19 15.37
CA SER A 724 -22.42 19.39 14.29
C SER A 724 -22.86 18.84 12.93
N THR A 725 -24.02 18.16 12.83
CA THR A 725 -24.54 17.57 11.59
C THR A 725 -25.98 17.95 11.26
N GLU A 726 -26.60 18.83 12.05
CA GLU A 726 -27.92 19.44 11.77
C GLU A 726 -27.81 20.73 10.93
N ASN A 727 -26.60 21.10 10.50
CA ASN A 727 -26.34 22.27 9.66
C ASN A 727 -25.40 21.85 8.50
N PRO A 728 -25.94 21.53 7.30
CA PRO A 728 -25.21 20.93 6.18
C PRO A 728 -24.43 21.93 5.31
#